data_AF-A0A8I2ZNA0-F1
#
_entry.id   AF-A0A8I2ZNA0-F1
#
_cell.length_a   1.000
_cell.length_b   1.000
_cell.length_c   1.000
_cell.angle_alpha   90.00
_cell.angle_beta   90.00
_cell.angle_gamma   90.00
#
_symmetry.space_group_name_H-M   'P 1'
#
loop_
_entity.id
_entity.type
_entity.pdbx_description
1 polymer ?
#
loop_
_entity_poly.entity_id
_entity_poly.type
_entity_poly.pdbx_seq_one_letter_code
_entity_poly.pdbx_strand_id
1 'polypeptide(L)'
;MATSGFLKSLRRRSKASIRTEPSADRSGDQYNTDSSSDASRNTVPTTGSITPPSTHGSDPALDQQLKNINPNARPSPQPLPASSRYSVSGMSGLGSPVLHGKSNLPVSHYAPRIVNAPNNAHVYQKFFCVYGTIGDPSQHTTEGVVTVTREDDQFPPTEWKVCDSHWKAVIYLQPGPNRLRFDFSSPKLSNSSNSNRLHSTYLTINMTPPYNAPLQLAVLLAKDSPETFDSVPARIAVEGNGLDAAVRKYRMAAYLWHAFTGEQMVRQKMGPRSFGFEEEWTGSTSHQQDRMQGKMRREARVHIIRSEKTVAELRELQSAQQTTEGANENGLFHVAAEAVNDYFKPLPGQKQYVSVLLLDAHWDKAAGAVTGHVAHGGSVGDLNLAVFGSQFLQSYPSSLDEVGDSFLDCTRLDTDAVSSKAGSSWEAANAGLGGHLKEIGRIFVARESFSTRTKLPNDRPCHVDESMNAFPIEGNQIVLTAKTGVVAIEILGEGETVCHHWIDYGTREGLPKQQVISELQIRERLPEAIRKGHVRLRALSGGGGSLTIDDLKRLCSKESSLKLTGPLAPGPLSRIAYRSMPVGSPAKEGSEAQEVVIEREGRLLLRVVVYHDPATVHGIEFIYEDTSTQLLGTRAGKEGGDTFSFDIRRGEYITGFHIRAGESIQGLAIITSLGEMSLVYGNPQGGHMTNLLCPTGYTVCGVSGSSSSQLDSLGLIIVR
;
A
#
# COMPACT_ATOMS: atom_id res chain seq x y z
N MET A 1 32.80 28.10 -52.81
CA MET A 1 32.42 26.91 -53.60
C MET A 1 31.58 26.05 -52.66
N ALA A 2 30.25 26.12 -52.74
CA ALA A 2 29.37 25.36 -53.65
C ALA A 2 28.77 24.16 -52.85
N THR A 3 27.59 24.29 -52.21
CA THR A 3 26.21 24.05 -52.75
C THR A 3 25.96 22.58 -53.13
N SER A 4 24.82 21.92 -52.87
CA SER A 4 23.50 22.17 -52.23
C SER A 4 22.85 20.77 -52.05
N GLY A 5 21.97 20.43 -51.10
CA GLY A 5 20.67 21.04 -50.80
C GLY A 5 19.56 20.56 -51.74
N PHE A 6 18.67 19.65 -51.31
CA PHE A 6 17.30 19.55 -51.86
C PHE A 6 16.26 18.94 -50.89
N LEU A 7 15.32 19.78 -50.46
CA LEU A 7 14.02 19.40 -49.87
C LEU A 7 12.91 19.89 -50.81
N LYS A 8 11.94 19.01 -51.12
CA LYS A 8 10.58 19.25 -51.68
C LYS A 8 10.05 17.88 -52.13
N SER A 9 8.76 17.52 -52.08
CA SER A 9 7.52 18.17 -51.59
C SER A 9 6.41 17.08 -51.56
N LEU A 10 5.35 17.17 -50.77
CA LEU A 10 4.04 17.68 -51.25
C LEU A 10 2.97 17.80 -50.14
N ARG A 11 1.92 18.58 -50.42
CA ARG A 11 0.87 19.03 -49.47
C ARG A 11 -0.41 18.19 -49.51
N ARG A 12 -0.92 17.86 -48.31
CA ARG A 12 -2.31 18.02 -47.79
C ARG A 12 -3.44 18.49 -48.74
N ARG A 13 -4.51 17.68 -48.90
CA ARG A 13 -5.98 17.96 -49.10
C ARG A 13 -6.65 16.66 -49.67
N SER A 14 -7.95 16.34 -49.55
CA SER A 14 -9.10 16.76 -48.72
C SER A 14 -10.28 15.76 -48.89
N LYS A 15 -11.34 15.86 -48.06
CA LYS A 15 -12.57 15.00 -48.05
C LYS A 15 -13.40 15.04 -49.35
N ALA A 16 -14.11 13.95 -49.69
CA ALA A 16 -15.56 13.92 -50.02
C ALA A 16 -16.08 12.49 -50.38
N SER A 17 -17.40 12.27 -50.25
CA SER A 17 -18.17 11.04 -50.55
C SER A 17 -19.02 11.18 -51.84
N ILE A 18 -19.56 10.07 -52.41
CA ILE A 18 -20.81 10.02 -53.23
C ILE A 18 -21.26 8.55 -53.55
N ARG A 19 -22.54 8.38 -53.94
CA ARG A 19 -23.32 7.13 -54.22
C ARG A 19 -23.50 6.88 -55.76
N THR A 20 -24.28 5.95 -56.36
CA THR A 20 -25.27 4.89 -55.96
C THR A 20 -25.56 3.95 -57.16
N GLU A 21 -25.68 2.61 -56.96
CA GLU A 21 -26.67 1.67 -57.60
C GLU A 21 -26.78 1.62 -59.17
N PRO A 22 -27.69 0.86 -59.86
CA PRO A 22 -28.75 -0.11 -59.44
C PRO A 22 -28.90 -1.44 -60.27
N SER A 23 -29.78 -2.36 -59.82
CA SER A 23 -30.81 -3.13 -60.62
C SER A 23 -31.47 -4.26 -59.78
N ALA A 24 -32.76 -4.17 -59.37
CA ALA A 24 -33.98 -4.72 -60.02
C ALA A 24 -34.09 -6.29 -60.04
N ASP A 25 -35.23 -6.97 -59.79
CA ASP A 25 -36.65 -6.56 -59.65
C ASP A 25 -37.56 -7.65 -58.99
N ARG A 26 -38.67 -7.26 -58.31
CA ARG A 26 -39.97 -8.00 -58.00
C ARG A 26 -39.96 -9.32 -57.18
N SER A 27 -40.99 -9.75 -56.42
CA SER A 27 -42.38 -9.30 -56.06
C SER A 27 -42.76 -9.97 -54.70
N GLY A 28 -43.39 -9.34 -53.68
CA GLY A 28 -44.85 -9.03 -53.56
C GLY A 28 -45.63 -10.17 -52.83
N ASP A 29 -46.68 -10.02 -51.99
CA ASP A 29 -47.40 -8.87 -51.37
C ASP A 29 -48.23 -9.38 -50.14
N GLN A 30 -48.11 -8.78 -48.93
CA GLN A 30 -49.06 -7.86 -48.22
C GLN A 30 -50.43 -8.38 -47.65
N TYR A 31 -50.58 -8.19 -46.33
CA TYR A 31 -51.79 -7.96 -45.48
C TYR A 31 -52.90 -9.02 -45.16
N ASN A 32 -53.14 -9.15 -43.84
CA ASN A 32 -54.42 -9.02 -43.09
C ASN A 32 -55.01 -10.19 -42.23
N THR A 33 -55.33 -9.81 -40.98
CA THR A 33 -56.45 -10.19 -40.07
C THR A 33 -56.64 -11.61 -39.50
N ASP A 34 -56.65 -11.66 -38.15
CA ASP A 34 -57.57 -12.32 -37.21
C ASP A 34 -58.11 -13.74 -37.45
N SER A 35 -57.76 -14.69 -36.55
CA SER A 35 -58.69 -15.24 -35.53
C SER A 35 -58.09 -16.40 -34.70
N SER A 36 -58.60 -16.54 -33.48
CA SER A 36 -58.46 -17.61 -32.46
C SER A 36 -58.23 -19.07 -32.95
N SER A 37 -57.66 -20.02 -32.18
CA SER A 37 -57.71 -20.17 -30.71
C SER A 37 -56.65 -21.10 -30.06
N ASP A 38 -56.42 -20.85 -28.76
CA ASP A 38 -56.21 -21.81 -27.65
C ASP A 38 -54.82 -22.39 -27.21
N ALA A 39 -54.76 -22.64 -25.90
CA ALA A 39 -53.94 -23.62 -25.16
C ALA A 39 -52.42 -23.41 -24.89
N SER A 40 -52.12 -22.41 -24.05
CA SER A 40 -51.41 -22.61 -22.75
C SER A 40 -49.88 -22.91 -22.67
N ARG A 41 -49.14 -21.94 -22.11
CA ARG A 41 -48.27 -22.01 -20.88
C ARG A 41 -47.02 -21.12 -20.98
N ASN A 42 -47.14 -19.89 -20.49
CA ASN A 42 -46.02 -18.95 -20.29
C ASN A 42 -45.20 -19.25 -19.03
N THR A 43 -43.90 -18.87 -19.02
CA THR A 43 -43.28 -18.05 -17.95
C THR A 43 -41.83 -17.59 -18.26
N VAL A 44 -41.69 -16.43 -18.90
CA VAL A 44 -40.58 -15.42 -18.77
C VAL A 44 -41.08 -14.10 -19.42
N PRO A 45 -40.48 -12.90 -19.23
CA PRO A 45 -39.40 -12.47 -18.32
C PRO A 45 -39.56 -11.07 -17.63
N THR A 46 -38.56 -10.70 -16.80
CA THR A 46 -37.96 -9.34 -16.58
C THR A 46 -38.64 -8.16 -15.85
N THR A 47 -37.78 -7.45 -15.07
CA THR A 47 -37.75 -6.01 -14.67
C THR A 47 -38.72 -5.43 -13.60
N GLY A 48 -38.16 -4.63 -12.68
CA GLY A 48 -38.89 -3.54 -11.98
C GLY A 48 -38.72 -3.43 -10.45
N SER A 49 -37.92 -2.48 -9.98
CA SER A 49 -37.72 -2.09 -8.56
C SER A 49 -38.96 -1.46 -7.89
N ILE A 50 -39.27 -1.79 -6.62
CA ILE A 50 -39.63 -0.83 -5.52
C ILE A 50 -39.32 -1.44 -4.13
N THR A 51 -38.81 -0.64 -3.18
CA THR A 51 -38.63 -0.98 -1.73
C THR A 51 -39.82 -0.58 -0.84
N PRO A 52 -40.19 -1.36 0.20
CA PRO A 52 -41.09 -0.92 1.27
C PRO A 52 -40.37 -0.45 2.55
N PRO A 53 -40.97 0.42 3.39
CA PRO A 53 -40.34 1.01 4.58
C PRO A 53 -40.77 0.35 5.91
N SER A 54 -40.04 0.60 7.00
CA SER A 54 -40.52 0.43 8.38
C SER A 54 -39.84 1.40 9.36
N THR A 55 -40.62 1.93 10.30
CA THR A 55 -40.35 3.15 11.08
C THR A 55 -39.73 2.91 12.47
N HIS A 56 -39.03 3.93 12.99
CA HIS A 56 -38.60 4.01 14.40
C HIS A 56 -39.74 4.43 15.36
N GLY A 57 -39.66 3.99 16.62
CA GLY A 57 -40.46 4.49 17.74
C GLY A 57 -40.13 3.83 19.08
N SER A 58 -39.43 4.54 19.97
CA SER A 58 -39.36 4.31 21.43
C SER A 58 -40.58 4.99 22.09
N ASP A 59 -41.07 4.70 23.30
CA ASP A 59 -40.50 4.41 24.64
C ASP A 59 -41.71 4.06 25.58
N PRO A 60 -41.71 4.17 26.94
CA PRO A 60 -40.84 3.64 28.02
C PRO A 60 -41.58 2.63 28.95
N ALA A 61 -40.93 2.23 30.06
CA ALA A 61 -41.47 1.35 31.12
C ALA A 61 -42.49 2.03 32.06
N LEU A 62 -43.34 1.25 32.77
CA LEU A 62 -43.30 1.07 34.26
C LEU A 62 -44.38 0.09 34.79
N ASP A 63 -43.93 -0.84 35.65
CA ASP A 63 -44.57 -1.46 36.83
C ASP A 63 -45.94 -2.17 36.90
N GLN A 64 -45.88 -3.23 37.73
CA GLN A 64 -46.83 -3.67 38.77
C GLN A 64 -48.01 -4.64 38.50
N GLN A 65 -47.85 -5.79 39.18
CA GLN A 65 -48.85 -6.57 39.93
C GLN A 65 -49.90 -7.41 39.18
N LEU A 66 -49.82 -8.74 39.39
CA LEU A 66 -50.84 -9.49 40.14
C LEU A 66 -50.25 -10.78 40.75
N LYS A 67 -50.95 -11.42 41.71
CA LYS A 67 -50.36 -12.24 42.80
C LYS A 67 -50.65 -13.76 42.70
N ASN A 68 -49.61 -14.55 43.05
CA ASN A 68 -49.53 -15.79 43.87
C ASN A 68 -50.55 -16.96 43.84
N ILE A 69 -50.00 -18.13 44.24
CA ILE A 69 -50.58 -19.37 44.84
C ILE A 69 -50.84 -20.53 43.82
N ASN A 70 -49.94 -21.52 43.58
CA ASN A 70 -49.44 -22.69 44.40
C ASN A 70 -50.39 -23.92 44.34
N PRO A 71 -50.04 -25.19 44.69
CA PRO A 71 -48.75 -25.93 44.72
C PRO A 71 -48.74 -27.27 43.92
N ASN A 72 -47.55 -27.78 43.54
CA ASN A 72 -47.22 -29.21 43.71
C ASN A 72 -45.72 -29.49 43.43
N ALA A 73 -45.00 -30.07 44.39
CA ALA A 73 -43.56 -30.31 44.30
C ALA A 73 -43.22 -31.82 44.24
N ARG A 74 -42.16 -32.15 43.49
CA ARG A 74 -41.47 -33.45 43.55
C ARG A 74 -39.95 -33.20 43.50
N PRO A 75 -39.12 -33.88 44.32
CA PRO A 75 -37.70 -33.55 44.44
C PRO A 75 -36.87 -34.11 43.28
N SER A 76 -35.79 -33.40 42.94
CA SER A 76 -34.77 -33.83 41.99
C SER A 76 -33.67 -34.68 42.67
N PRO A 77 -33.09 -35.70 41.99
CA PRO A 77 -31.94 -36.43 42.51
C PRO A 77 -30.62 -35.66 42.32
N GLN A 78 -29.71 -35.75 43.29
CA GLN A 78 -28.33 -35.27 43.14
C GLN A 78 -27.50 -36.25 42.28
N PRO A 79 -26.60 -35.78 41.39
CA PRO A 79 -25.62 -36.63 40.72
C PRO A 79 -24.37 -36.86 41.58
N LEU A 80 -23.88 -38.10 41.60
CA LEU A 80 -22.54 -38.46 42.10
C LEU A 80 -21.45 -38.04 41.10
N PRO A 81 -20.20 -37.79 41.54
CA PRO A 81 -19.13 -37.32 40.65
C PRO A 81 -18.65 -38.42 39.70
N ALA A 82 -18.82 -38.20 38.39
CA ALA A 82 -18.34 -39.11 37.35
C ALA A 82 -16.87 -38.84 37.00
N SER A 83 -16.03 -39.88 37.07
CA SER A 83 -14.64 -39.85 36.61
C SER A 83 -14.58 -39.68 35.08
N SER A 84 -14.02 -38.57 34.59
CA SER A 84 -13.90 -38.26 33.16
C SER A 84 -12.72 -38.99 32.51
N ARG A 85 -12.89 -40.29 32.25
CA ARG A 85 -12.02 -40.99 31.29
C ARG A 85 -12.45 -40.63 29.86
N TYR A 86 -11.76 -39.67 29.25
CA TYR A 86 -12.05 -39.20 27.88
C TYR A 86 -11.62 -40.21 26.80
N SER A 87 -12.37 -41.30 26.69
CA SER A 87 -12.26 -42.27 25.60
C SER A 87 -13.54 -42.31 24.78
N VAL A 88 -13.50 -41.83 23.54
CA VAL A 88 -14.62 -41.98 22.58
C VAL A 88 -14.62 -43.40 22.01
N SER A 89 -15.33 -44.29 22.70
CA SER A 89 -15.70 -45.60 22.17
C SER A 89 -16.47 -45.44 20.85
N GLY A 90 -16.20 -46.31 19.88
CA GLY A 90 -16.62 -46.14 18.48
C GLY A 90 -18.12 -46.09 18.26
N MET A 91 -18.71 -44.89 18.28
CA MET A 91 -20.08 -44.64 17.81
C MET A 91 -20.06 -44.13 16.37
N SER A 92 -20.61 -44.95 15.48
CA SER A 92 -20.95 -44.57 14.10
C SER A 92 -22.03 -43.49 14.10
N GLY A 93 -21.64 -42.23 14.24
CA GLY A 93 -22.56 -41.09 14.35
C GLY A 93 -21.93 -39.69 14.31
N LEU A 94 -20.59 -39.57 14.43
CA LEU A 94 -19.88 -38.32 14.15
C LEU A 94 -19.57 -38.22 12.65
N GLY A 95 -20.46 -37.57 11.90
CA GLY A 95 -20.29 -37.30 10.47
C GLY A 95 -19.72 -35.92 10.20
N SER A 96 -18.88 -35.79 9.17
CA SER A 96 -18.52 -34.49 8.58
C SER A 96 -19.78 -33.73 8.11
N PRO A 97 -19.83 -32.39 8.19
CA PRO A 97 -20.96 -31.63 7.68
C PRO A 97 -21.11 -31.80 6.16
N VAL A 98 -22.31 -32.16 5.70
CA VAL A 98 -22.59 -32.40 4.28
C VAL A 98 -22.83 -31.06 3.57
N LEU A 99 -22.17 -30.88 2.42
CA LEU A 99 -21.92 -29.58 1.78
C LEU A 99 -23.16 -28.72 1.40
N HIS A 100 -24.39 -29.26 1.47
CA HIS A 100 -25.65 -28.58 1.15
C HIS A 100 -26.82 -28.91 2.10
N GLY A 101 -26.57 -29.46 3.29
CA GLY A 101 -27.62 -29.76 4.27
C GLY A 101 -27.24 -29.34 5.69
N LYS A 102 -28.21 -28.85 6.48
CA LYS A 102 -28.01 -28.63 7.92
C LYS A 102 -27.84 -29.98 8.62
N SER A 103 -26.61 -30.42 8.81
CA SER A 103 -26.30 -31.63 9.59
C SER A 103 -26.47 -31.35 11.08
N ASN A 104 -27.48 -31.95 11.72
CA ASN A 104 -27.67 -31.92 13.17
C ASN A 104 -26.67 -32.81 13.95
N LEU A 105 -25.58 -33.25 13.32
CA LEU A 105 -24.54 -34.05 13.97
C LEU A 105 -23.58 -33.11 14.72
N PRO A 106 -23.23 -33.41 15.98
CA PRO A 106 -22.31 -32.58 16.73
C PRO A 106 -20.91 -32.62 16.09
N VAL A 107 -20.37 -31.44 15.75
CA VAL A 107 -18.97 -31.32 15.33
C VAL A 107 -18.08 -31.74 16.50
N SER A 108 -17.05 -32.54 16.22
CA SER A 108 -16.16 -33.04 17.28
C SER A 108 -15.47 -31.88 18.01
N HIS A 109 -15.33 -32.00 19.33
CA HIS A 109 -14.70 -30.98 20.17
C HIS A 109 -13.26 -30.63 19.71
N TYR A 110 -12.52 -31.61 19.19
CA TYR A 110 -11.15 -31.47 18.68
C TYR A 110 -11.07 -31.12 17.18
N ALA A 111 -12.18 -30.83 16.49
CA ALA A 111 -12.12 -30.36 15.11
C ALA A 111 -11.48 -28.94 15.05
N PRO A 112 -10.57 -28.65 14.09
CA PRO A 112 -9.87 -27.37 14.02
C PRO A 112 -10.79 -26.15 13.94
N ARG A 113 -10.67 -25.23 14.91
CA ARG A 113 -11.45 -23.99 14.96
C ARG A 113 -10.65 -22.86 14.31
N ILE A 114 -10.93 -22.57 13.04
CA ILE A 114 -10.29 -21.48 12.29
C ILE A 114 -10.91 -20.14 12.74
N VAL A 115 -10.07 -19.17 13.12
CA VAL A 115 -10.54 -17.89 13.72
C VAL A 115 -10.36 -16.67 12.82
N ASN A 116 -9.49 -16.73 11.81
CA ASN A 116 -9.10 -15.58 11.01
C ASN A 116 -9.67 -15.57 9.57
N ALA A 117 -10.44 -16.59 9.18
CA ALA A 117 -11.05 -16.70 7.87
C ALA A 117 -12.45 -17.34 7.94
N PRO A 118 -13.52 -16.62 7.53
CA PRO A 118 -14.85 -17.23 7.40
C PRO A 118 -14.93 -18.15 6.17
N ASN A 119 -15.91 -19.06 6.16
CA ASN A 119 -16.17 -19.88 4.98
C ASN A 119 -16.62 -19.00 3.79
N ASN A 120 -16.16 -19.33 2.58
CA ASN A 120 -16.27 -18.53 1.36
C ASN A 120 -15.57 -17.16 1.41
N ALA A 121 -14.53 -17.00 2.25
CA ALA A 121 -13.67 -15.81 2.22
C ALA A 121 -13.08 -15.60 0.82
N HIS A 122 -13.05 -14.33 0.37
CA HIS A 122 -12.36 -13.94 -0.86
C HIS A 122 -10.98 -13.38 -0.51
N VAL A 123 -9.92 -13.91 -1.13
CA VAL A 123 -8.53 -13.48 -0.92
C VAL A 123 -7.82 -13.26 -2.26
N TYR A 124 -6.72 -12.49 -2.23
CA TYR A 124 -5.98 -12.09 -3.43
C TYR A 124 -4.56 -12.65 -3.47
N GLN A 125 -4.33 -13.72 -2.70
CA GLN A 125 -3.03 -14.24 -2.32
C GLN A 125 -2.96 -15.71 -2.72
N LYS A 126 -1.84 -16.15 -3.31
CA LYS A 126 -1.61 -17.58 -3.61
C LYS A 126 -1.33 -18.40 -2.36
N PHE A 127 -0.65 -17.79 -1.40
CA PHE A 127 -0.39 -18.38 -0.08
C PHE A 127 -1.12 -17.52 0.94
N PHE A 128 -1.92 -18.16 1.79
CA PHE A 128 -2.75 -17.47 2.78
C PHE A 128 -2.50 -18.09 4.17
N CYS A 129 -2.37 -17.25 5.19
CA CYS A 129 -2.16 -17.70 6.57
C CYS A 129 -3.51 -17.97 7.23
N VAL A 130 -3.72 -19.19 7.74
CA VAL A 130 -4.85 -19.55 8.60
C VAL A 130 -4.34 -19.97 9.97
N TYR A 131 -5.08 -19.61 11.02
CA TYR A 131 -4.74 -20.03 12.37
C TYR A 131 -6.00 -20.25 13.21
N GLY A 132 -5.83 -20.96 14.33
CA GLY A 132 -6.95 -21.45 15.10
C GLY A 132 -6.56 -22.17 16.37
N THR A 133 -7.57 -22.79 16.97
CA THR A 133 -7.42 -23.63 18.17
C THR A 133 -8.01 -25.02 17.98
N ILE A 134 -7.58 -25.96 18.82
CA ILE A 134 -8.09 -27.32 18.97
C ILE A 134 -8.73 -27.45 20.37
N GLY A 135 -9.95 -27.97 20.46
CA GLY A 135 -10.62 -28.13 21.76
C GLY A 135 -10.90 -26.81 22.48
N ASP A 136 -10.81 -26.84 23.81
CA ASP A 136 -10.86 -25.67 24.69
C ASP A 136 -9.52 -25.51 25.44
N PRO A 137 -8.64 -24.58 25.01
CA PRO A 137 -7.35 -24.33 25.66
C PRO A 137 -7.47 -23.88 27.13
N SER A 138 -8.62 -23.37 27.57
CA SER A 138 -8.83 -22.96 28.97
C SER A 138 -9.06 -24.14 29.92
N GLN A 139 -9.43 -25.31 29.40
CA GLN A 139 -9.66 -26.53 30.16
C GLN A 139 -8.46 -27.48 30.05
N HIS A 140 -8.07 -27.83 28.82
CA HIS A 140 -6.98 -28.76 28.56
C HIS A 140 -6.23 -28.39 27.26
N THR A 141 -4.92 -28.19 27.37
CA THR A 141 -4.05 -28.05 26.19
C THR A 141 -3.80 -29.40 25.52
N THR A 142 -3.72 -29.40 24.19
CA THR A 142 -3.56 -30.59 23.36
C THR A 142 -2.45 -30.37 22.34
N GLU A 143 -1.52 -31.32 22.28
CA GLU A 143 -0.47 -31.39 21.25
C GLU A 143 -0.92 -32.29 20.10
N GLY A 144 -0.47 -32.01 18.88
CA GLY A 144 -0.79 -32.85 17.72
C GLY A 144 -0.39 -32.23 16.39
N VAL A 145 -1.08 -32.64 15.32
CA VAL A 145 -0.85 -32.18 13.95
C VAL A 145 -2.19 -31.84 13.30
N VAL A 146 -2.23 -30.73 12.56
CA VAL A 146 -3.30 -30.42 11.60
C VAL A 146 -2.77 -30.68 10.19
N THR A 147 -3.35 -31.67 9.52
CA THR A 147 -3.09 -31.96 8.11
C THR A 147 -4.09 -31.18 7.26
N VAL A 148 -3.59 -30.32 6.38
CA VAL A 148 -4.40 -29.58 5.41
C VAL A 148 -4.37 -30.30 4.07
N THR A 149 -5.55 -30.66 3.55
CA THR A 149 -5.73 -31.36 2.27
C THR A 149 -6.71 -30.58 1.39
N ARG A 150 -6.52 -30.55 0.07
CA ARG A 150 -7.56 -30.08 -0.87
C ARG A 150 -8.51 -31.22 -1.22
N GLU A 151 -9.81 -30.94 -1.35
CA GLU A 151 -10.79 -31.99 -1.73
C GLU A 151 -10.61 -32.53 -3.16
N ASP A 152 -9.85 -31.84 -4.01
CA ASP A 152 -9.58 -32.23 -5.40
C ASP A 152 -8.20 -32.87 -5.61
N ASP A 153 -7.43 -33.08 -4.53
CA ASP A 153 -6.05 -33.59 -4.52
C ASP A 153 -5.09 -32.86 -5.50
N GLN A 154 -5.42 -31.63 -5.93
CA GLN A 154 -4.61 -30.86 -6.89
C GLN A 154 -3.32 -30.29 -6.28
N PHE A 155 -3.16 -30.34 -4.96
CA PHE A 155 -1.96 -29.97 -4.21
C PHE A 155 -1.72 -31.01 -3.10
N PRO A 156 -0.48 -31.47 -2.88
CA PRO A 156 -0.18 -32.43 -1.82
C PRO A 156 -0.62 -31.95 -0.43
N PRO A 157 -0.98 -32.85 0.51
CA PRO A 157 -1.29 -32.47 1.88
C PRO A 157 -0.08 -31.86 2.60
N THR A 158 -0.32 -30.86 3.46
CA THR A 158 0.72 -30.22 4.30
C THR A 158 0.39 -30.38 5.77
N GLU A 159 1.39 -30.65 6.60
CA GLU A 159 1.23 -30.90 8.04
C GLU A 159 1.76 -29.75 8.90
N TRP A 160 0.98 -29.37 9.92
CA TRP A 160 1.27 -28.22 10.77
C TRP A 160 1.13 -28.60 12.24
N LYS A 161 2.15 -28.32 13.06
CA LYS A 161 2.19 -28.71 14.47
C LYS A 161 1.17 -27.89 15.28
N VAL A 162 0.48 -28.56 16.20
CA VAL A 162 -0.40 -27.97 17.21
C VAL A 162 0.35 -27.97 18.54
N CYS A 163 0.54 -26.79 19.11
CA CYS A 163 1.23 -26.58 20.39
C CYS A 163 0.32 -25.79 21.33
N ASP A 164 0.15 -26.26 22.57
CA ASP A 164 -0.79 -25.74 23.56
C ASP A 164 -2.19 -25.49 23.00
N SER A 165 -2.74 -26.45 22.26
CA SER A 165 -4.00 -26.34 21.51
C SER A 165 -4.06 -25.24 20.43
N HIS A 166 -2.98 -24.54 20.12
CA HIS A 166 -2.92 -23.51 19.08
C HIS A 166 -2.19 -24.01 17.84
N TRP A 167 -2.60 -23.54 16.67
CA TRP A 167 -1.97 -23.90 15.40
C TRP A 167 -2.05 -22.77 14.38
N LYS A 168 -1.10 -22.79 13.43
CA LYS A 168 -1.00 -21.85 12.32
C LYS A 168 -0.48 -22.60 11.10
N ALA A 169 -1.13 -22.40 9.96
CA ALA A 169 -0.78 -23.00 8.69
C ALA A 169 -0.74 -21.95 7.58
N VAL A 170 0.21 -22.10 6.66
CA VAL A 170 0.20 -21.38 5.39
C VAL A 170 -0.38 -22.34 4.34
N ILE A 171 -1.43 -21.92 3.64
CA ILE A 171 -2.17 -22.79 2.71
C ILE A 171 -2.04 -22.30 1.26
N TYR A 172 -1.85 -23.26 0.36
CA TYR A 172 -1.73 -23.02 -1.09
C TYR A 172 -3.10 -22.91 -1.77
N LEU A 173 -3.29 -21.86 -2.55
CA LEU A 173 -4.52 -21.51 -3.25
C LEU A 173 -4.29 -21.39 -4.77
N GLN A 174 -5.23 -21.94 -5.54
CA GLN A 174 -5.34 -21.73 -6.99
C GLN A 174 -6.43 -20.69 -7.29
N PRO A 175 -6.36 -19.98 -8.43
CA PRO A 175 -7.43 -19.08 -8.87
C PRO A 175 -8.78 -19.80 -8.89
N GLY A 176 -9.80 -19.19 -8.29
CA GLY A 176 -11.13 -19.77 -8.12
C GLY A 176 -11.39 -20.32 -6.70
N PRO A 177 -12.40 -21.20 -6.54
CA PRO A 177 -12.78 -21.77 -5.25
C PRO A 177 -11.83 -22.92 -4.84
N ASN A 178 -11.24 -22.81 -3.66
CA ASN A 178 -10.38 -23.81 -3.05
C ASN A 178 -11.11 -24.45 -1.88
N ARG A 179 -11.46 -25.73 -1.98
CA ARG A 179 -12.09 -26.49 -0.89
C ARG A 179 -11.02 -27.24 -0.11
N LEU A 180 -10.90 -26.91 1.16
CA LEU A 180 -9.85 -27.36 2.05
C LEU A 180 -10.44 -28.12 3.23
N ARG A 181 -9.83 -29.26 3.55
CA ARG A 181 -10.11 -30.09 4.72
C ARG A 181 -8.93 -29.99 5.68
N PHE A 182 -9.24 -29.74 6.95
CA PHE A 182 -8.29 -29.64 8.05
C PHE A 182 -8.57 -30.78 9.01
N ASP A 183 -7.72 -31.81 9.01
CA ASP A 183 -7.85 -32.98 9.87
C ASP A 183 -6.90 -32.85 11.06
N PHE A 184 -7.41 -32.96 12.29
CA PHE A 184 -6.58 -32.99 13.49
C PHE A 184 -6.29 -34.42 13.95
N SER A 185 -5.01 -34.71 14.21
CA SER A 185 -4.54 -35.96 14.83
C SER A 185 -3.67 -35.66 16.06
N SER A 186 -3.70 -36.55 17.05
CA SER A 186 -2.85 -36.47 18.24
C SER A 186 -2.49 -37.86 18.74
N PRO A 187 -1.22 -38.17 19.04
CA PRO A 187 -0.84 -39.44 19.66
C PRO A 187 -1.54 -39.71 21.00
N LYS A 188 -2.06 -38.67 21.66
CA LYS A 188 -2.76 -38.76 22.95
C LYS A 188 -4.26 -39.09 22.81
N LEU A 189 -4.82 -39.10 21.59
CA LEU A 189 -6.25 -39.36 21.34
C LEU A 189 -6.49 -40.76 20.75
N SER A 190 -7.50 -41.45 21.28
CA SER A 190 -8.00 -42.70 20.70
C SER A 190 -8.55 -42.46 19.28
N ASN A 191 -8.25 -43.35 18.33
CA ASN A 191 -8.54 -43.28 16.89
C ASN A 191 -7.62 -42.42 16.01
N SER A 192 -6.50 -41.89 16.55
CA SER A 192 -5.52 -41.12 15.75
C SER A 192 -4.93 -41.86 14.54
N SER A 193 -4.90 -43.20 14.57
CA SER A 193 -4.37 -44.06 13.50
C SER A 193 -5.41 -44.61 12.51
N ASN A 194 -6.70 -44.35 12.72
CA ASN A 194 -7.75 -44.82 11.82
C ASN A 194 -8.02 -43.80 10.71
N SER A 195 -8.40 -44.26 9.51
CA SER A 195 -8.84 -43.41 8.38
C SER A 195 -10.18 -42.68 8.62
N ASN A 196 -10.58 -42.55 9.88
CA ASN A 196 -11.89 -42.09 10.30
C ASN A 196 -11.82 -40.60 10.61
N ARG A 197 -12.46 -39.78 9.76
CA ARG A 197 -12.40 -38.31 9.72
C ARG A 197 -13.19 -37.66 10.88
N LEU A 198 -12.85 -38.02 12.11
CA LEU A 198 -13.58 -37.62 13.31
C LEU A 198 -13.36 -36.15 13.71
N HIS A 199 -12.17 -35.60 13.43
CA HIS A 199 -11.73 -34.28 13.88
C HIS A 199 -11.43 -33.36 12.70
N SER A 200 -12.39 -33.26 11.77
CA SER A 200 -12.23 -32.55 10.50
C SER A 200 -13.06 -31.27 10.42
N THR A 201 -12.42 -30.19 9.96
CA THR A 201 -13.07 -28.92 9.59
C THR A 201 -12.92 -28.67 8.10
N TYR A 202 -13.94 -28.08 7.47
CA TYR A 202 -13.96 -27.76 6.05
C TYR A 202 -14.03 -26.25 5.86
N LEU A 203 -13.22 -25.71 4.93
CA LEU A 203 -13.18 -24.29 4.59
C LEU A 203 -13.10 -24.13 3.07
N THR A 204 -13.95 -23.29 2.50
CA THR A 204 -13.83 -22.82 1.12
C THR A 204 -13.22 -21.42 1.10
N ILE A 205 -12.16 -21.22 0.32
CA ILE A 205 -11.55 -19.90 0.07
C ILE A 205 -11.54 -19.63 -1.44
N ASN A 206 -12.08 -18.47 -1.82
CA ASN A 206 -12.11 -18.00 -3.19
C ASN A 206 -10.89 -17.11 -3.45
N MET A 207 -9.91 -17.60 -4.22
CA MET A 207 -8.72 -16.82 -4.57
C MET A 207 -8.91 -16.14 -5.93
N THR A 208 -8.71 -14.82 -5.97
CA THR A 208 -8.73 -14.02 -7.20
C THR A 208 -7.35 -13.38 -7.39
N PRO A 209 -6.63 -13.66 -8.48
CA PRO A 209 -5.34 -13.01 -8.73
C PRO A 209 -5.46 -11.47 -8.70
N PRO A 210 -4.49 -10.74 -8.11
CA PRO A 210 -4.52 -9.28 -8.08
C PRO A 210 -4.24 -8.71 -9.47
N TYR A 211 -4.96 -7.66 -9.86
CA TYR A 211 -4.77 -6.92 -11.11
C TYR A 211 -3.68 -5.83 -11.01
N ASN A 212 -2.91 -5.89 -9.94
CA ASN A 212 -2.04 -4.82 -9.50
C ASN A 212 -0.66 -5.00 -10.14
N ALA A 213 -0.03 -3.91 -10.58
CA ALA A 213 1.31 -3.99 -11.16
C ALA A 213 2.29 -4.65 -10.16
N PRO A 214 3.00 -5.71 -10.54
CA PRO A 214 3.64 -6.61 -9.59
C PRO A 214 4.90 -6.02 -8.94
N LEU A 215 5.28 -6.62 -7.81
CA LEU A 215 6.66 -6.62 -7.33
C LEU A 215 7.43 -7.67 -8.15
N GLN A 216 8.50 -7.25 -8.82
CA GLN A 216 9.42 -8.16 -9.50
C GLN A 216 10.41 -8.75 -8.49
N LEU A 217 10.80 -10.00 -8.71
CA LEU A 217 11.84 -10.68 -7.93
C LEU A 217 13.07 -10.87 -8.81
N ALA A 218 14.23 -10.42 -8.35
CA ALA A 218 15.48 -10.58 -9.06
C ALA A 218 16.58 -11.16 -8.17
N VAL A 219 17.42 -12.02 -8.74
CA VAL A 219 18.70 -12.45 -8.16
C VAL A 219 19.79 -11.77 -8.97
N LEU A 220 20.56 -10.91 -8.32
CA LEU A 220 21.70 -10.23 -8.92
C LEU A 220 22.98 -10.99 -8.60
N LEU A 221 23.75 -11.26 -9.66
CA LEU A 221 25.03 -11.95 -9.66
C LEU A 221 26.12 -11.00 -10.14
N ALA A 222 27.34 -11.16 -9.65
CA ALA A 222 28.54 -10.65 -10.32
C ALA A 222 28.77 -11.35 -11.68
N LYS A 223 29.56 -10.74 -12.57
CA LYS A 223 29.96 -11.36 -13.86
C LYS A 223 30.75 -12.66 -13.67
N ASP A 224 31.54 -12.73 -12.61
CA ASP A 224 32.37 -13.87 -12.20
C ASP A 224 31.79 -14.62 -10.98
N SER A 225 30.49 -14.45 -10.71
CA SER A 225 29.79 -15.15 -9.63
C SER A 225 29.95 -16.67 -9.73
N PRO A 226 30.29 -17.36 -8.63
CA PRO A 226 30.26 -18.82 -8.55
C PRO A 226 28.83 -19.41 -8.48
N GLU A 227 27.79 -18.57 -8.51
CA GLU A 227 26.38 -18.97 -8.43
C GLU A 227 25.99 -19.71 -7.14
N THR A 228 26.73 -19.47 -6.04
CA THR A 228 26.51 -20.12 -4.73
C THR A 228 26.32 -19.12 -3.60
N PHE A 229 25.56 -19.52 -2.57
CA PHE A 229 25.46 -18.81 -1.29
C PHE A 229 26.07 -19.61 -0.13
N ASP A 230 26.33 -18.95 1.00
CA ASP A 230 26.92 -19.60 2.18
C ASP A 230 25.98 -20.61 2.84
N SER A 231 26.49 -21.81 3.13
CA SER A 231 25.76 -22.83 3.86
C SER A 231 26.71 -23.82 4.53
N VAL A 232 26.26 -24.48 5.59
CA VAL A 232 27.04 -25.52 6.27
C VAL A 232 27.17 -26.78 5.39
N PRO A 233 28.31 -27.51 5.40
CA PRO A 233 28.53 -28.67 4.52
C PRO A 233 27.43 -29.75 4.57
N ALA A 234 26.85 -29.98 5.75
CA ALA A 234 25.74 -30.93 5.92
C ALA A 234 24.47 -30.53 5.15
N ARG A 235 24.15 -29.22 5.06
CA ARG A 235 23.03 -28.72 4.23
C ARG A 235 23.39 -28.71 2.76
N ILE A 236 24.63 -28.36 2.39
CA ILE A 236 25.09 -28.42 0.99
C ILE A 236 24.88 -29.82 0.40
N ALA A 237 25.17 -30.87 1.18
CA ALA A 237 25.00 -32.26 0.75
C ALA A 237 23.54 -32.72 0.55
N VAL A 238 22.55 -32.02 1.11
CA VAL A 238 21.12 -32.42 1.11
C VAL A 238 20.25 -31.44 0.30
N GLU A 239 20.42 -30.14 0.52
CA GLU A 239 19.61 -29.07 -0.06
C GLU A 239 20.25 -28.43 -1.31
N GLY A 240 21.60 -28.48 -1.37
CA GLY A 240 22.43 -27.70 -2.28
C GLY A 240 22.52 -26.22 -1.89
N ASN A 241 23.55 -25.52 -2.38
CA ASN A 241 23.73 -24.07 -2.19
C ASN A 241 23.92 -23.28 -3.50
N GLY A 242 23.63 -23.88 -4.65
CA GLY A 242 23.69 -23.23 -5.96
C GLY A 242 22.44 -22.39 -6.31
N LEU A 243 22.46 -21.78 -7.49
CA LEU A 243 21.43 -20.86 -7.97
C LEU A 243 19.99 -21.42 -7.93
N ASP A 244 19.78 -22.70 -8.28
CA ASP A 244 18.45 -23.33 -8.19
C ASP A 244 17.91 -23.32 -6.74
N ALA A 245 18.74 -23.70 -5.77
CA ALA A 245 18.37 -23.70 -4.35
C ALA A 245 18.08 -22.27 -3.87
N ALA A 246 18.88 -21.30 -4.33
CA ALA A 246 18.66 -19.88 -4.04
C ALA A 246 17.31 -19.37 -4.60
N VAL A 247 17.00 -19.68 -5.85
CA VAL A 247 15.74 -19.32 -6.52
C VAL A 247 14.54 -19.94 -5.81
N ARG A 248 14.61 -21.22 -5.42
CA ARG A 248 13.56 -21.91 -4.64
C ARG A 248 13.28 -21.21 -3.31
N LYS A 249 14.34 -21.00 -2.52
CA LYS A 249 14.27 -20.40 -1.18
C LYS A 249 13.82 -18.93 -1.24
N TYR A 250 14.29 -18.16 -2.22
CA TYR A 250 13.88 -16.77 -2.43
C TYR A 250 12.42 -16.64 -2.92
N ARG A 251 11.96 -17.56 -3.78
CA ARG A 251 10.55 -17.62 -4.20
C ARG A 251 9.62 -17.96 -3.02
N MET A 252 9.98 -18.93 -2.18
CA MET A 252 9.18 -19.26 -1.00
C MET A 252 9.19 -18.13 0.03
N ALA A 253 10.32 -17.43 0.22
CA ALA A 253 10.39 -16.21 1.01
C ALA A 253 9.39 -15.14 0.51
N ALA A 254 9.31 -14.93 -0.81
CA ALA A 254 8.35 -14.01 -1.42
C ALA A 254 6.90 -14.40 -1.12
N TYR A 255 6.56 -15.69 -1.18
CA TYR A 255 5.24 -16.17 -0.79
C TYR A 255 4.93 -15.99 0.70
N LEU A 256 5.91 -16.15 1.58
CA LEU A 256 5.76 -15.88 3.01
C LEU A 256 5.54 -14.39 3.30
N TRP A 257 6.26 -13.48 2.62
CA TRP A 257 6.00 -12.03 2.68
C TRP A 257 4.58 -11.70 2.25
N HIS A 258 4.14 -12.25 1.12
CA HIS A 258 2.81 -12.03 0.57
C HIS A 258 1.71 -12.47 1.56
N ALA A 259 1.85 -13.68 2.14
CA ALA A 259 0.91 -14.23 3.12
C ALA A 259 0.91 -13.44 4.44
N PHE A 260 2.08 -13.03 4.94
CA PHE A 260 2.20 -12.20 6.14
C PHE A 260 1.56 -10.82 5.95
N THR A 261 1.91 -10.09 4.88
CA THR A 261 1.30 -8.79 4.56
C THR A 261 -0.21 -8.92 4.42
N GLY A 262 -0.68 -9.97 3.72
CA GLY A 262 -2.10 -10.27 3.59
C GLY A 262 -2.84 -10.43 4.92
N GLU A 263 -2.25 -11.17 5.86
CA GLU A 263 -2.82 -11.39 7.19
C GLU A 263 -2.77 -10.12 8.06
N GLN A 264 -1.68 -9.36 8.03
CA GLN A 264 -1.59 -8.08 8.74
C GLN A 264 -2.65 -7.07 8.24
N MET A 265 -2.89 -7.00 6.94
CA MET A 265 -3.92 -6.12 6.36
C MET A 265 -5.35 -6.54 6.79
N VAL A 266 -5.63 -7.84 6.92
CA VAL A 266 -6.89 -8.32 7.52
C VAL A 266 -6.98 -7.91 8.99
N ARG A 267 -5.92 -8.15 9.77
CA ARG A 267 -5.85 -7.85 11.20
C ARG A 267 -6.08 -6.37 11.50
N GLN A 268 -5.53 -5.48 10.67
CA GLN A 268 -5.76 -4.02 10.73
C GLN A 268 -7.07 -3.56 10.05
N LYS A 269 -8.01 -4.48 9.79
CA LYS A 269 -9.35 -4.21 9.22
C LYS A 269 -9.33 -3.59 7.81
N MET A 270 -8.20 -3.63 7.11
CA MET A 270 -8.05 -3.15 5.73
C MET A 270 -8.55 -4.17 4.70
N GLY A 271 -8.75 -5.43 5.11
CA GLY A 271 -9.16 -6.54 4.24
C GLY A 271 -7.96 -7.32 3.67
N PRO A 272 -8.22 -8.38 2.88
CA PRO A 272 -7.21 -9.39 2.49
C PRO A 272 -6.30 -8.93 1.34
N ARG A 273 -5.77 -7.71 1.48
CA ARG A 273 -4.94 -6.98 0.52
C ARG A 273 -3.48 -7.39 0.63
N SER A 274 -2.80 -7.52 -0.51
CA SER A 274 -1.35 -7.63 -0.58
C SER A 274 -0.86 -7.17 -1.96
N PHE A 275 0.45 -7.15 -2.18
CA PHE A 275 1.06 -6.87 -3.48
C PHE A 275 1.13 -8.13 -4.35
N GLY A 276 1.04 -7.98 -5.67
CA GLY A 276 1.18 -9.09 -6.63
C GLY A 276 2.62 -9.40 -7.01
N PHE A 277 2.85 -10.53 -7.67
CA PHE A 277 4.11 -10.91 -8.33
C PHE A 277 3.88 -11.13 -9.83
N GLU A 278 4.92 -10.99 -10.64
CA GLU A 278 4.92 -11.60 -11.97
C GLU A 278 4.93 -13.12 -11.82
N GLU A 279 4.11 -13.82 -12.60
CA GLU A 279 4.03 -15.28 -12.55
C GLU A 279 4.28 -15.89 -13.92
N GLU A 280 5.05 -16.98 -13.94
CA GLU A 280 5.33 -17.78 -15.12
C GLU A 280 4.85 -19.23 -14.92
N TRP A 281 4.63 -19.95 -16.02
CA TRP A 281 4.30 -21.38 -15.98
C TRP A 281 5.59 -22.20 -16.05
N THR A 282 5.98 -22.80 -14.93
CA THR A 282 7.27 -23.48 -14.77
C THR A 282 7.16 -24.69 -13.83
N GLY A 283 8.25 -25.43 -13.65
CA GLY A 283 8.32 -26.56 -12.71
C GLY A 283 8.03 -26.10 -11.28
N SER A 284 7.15 -26.79 -10.58
CA SER A 284 6.71 -26.33 -9.26
C SER A 284 7.83 -26.39 -8.24
N THR A 285 7.92 -25.32 -7.45
CA THR A 285 8.74 -25.28 -6.25
C THR A 285 7.90 -25.01 -4.99
N SER A 286 6.57 -25.00 -5.14
CA SER A 286 5.61 -24.84 -4.04
C SER A 286 5.59 -26.04 -3.07
N HIS A 287 5.97 -27.24 -3.51
CA HIS A 287 5.98 -28.47 -2.69
C HIS A 287 7.11 -29.43 -3.13
N GLN A 288 7.75 -30.16 -2.21
CA GLN A 288 8.85 -31.08 -2.56
C GLN A 288 8.37 -32.22 -3.49
N GLN A 289 7.25 -32.85 -3.18
CA GLN A 289 6.63 -33.89 -4.02
C GLN A 289 6.35 -33.41 -5.46
N ASP A 290 5.76 -32.22 -5.64
CA ASP A 290 5.47 -31.67 -6.98
C ASP A 290 6.77 -31.48 -7.78
N ARG A 291 7.86 -31.03 -7.12
CA ARG A 291 9.19 -30.88 -7.71
C ARG A 291 9.76 -32.23 -8.16
N MET A 292 9.68 -33.26 -7.32
CA MET A 292 10.12 -34.64 -7.67
C MET A 292 9.33 -35.26 -8.82
N GLN A 293 8.04 -34.90 -8.95
CA GLN A 293 7.17 -35.38 -10.03
C GLN A 293 7.23 -34.51 -11.30
N GLY A 294 8.02 -33.43 -11.32
CA GLY A 294 8.08 -32.50 -12.45
C GLY A 294 6.76 -31.76 -12.72
N LYS A 295 5.90 -31.60 -11.71
CA LYS A 295 4.57 -31.02 -11.88
C LYS A 295 4.68 -29.53 -12.18
N MET A 296 4.09 -29.09 -13.28
CA MET A 296 4.08 -27.69 -13.69
C MET A 296 3.03 -26.88 -12.92
N ARG A 297 3.38 -25.66 -12.51
CA ARG A 297 2.46 -24.71 -11.85
C ARG A 297 2.75 -23.28 -12.30
N ARG A 298 1.81 -22.37 -12.01
CA ARG A 298 2.10 -20.93 -12.01
C ARG A 298 2.96 -20.63 -10.79
N GLU A 299 4.20 -20.19 -10.98
CA GLU A 299 5.12 -19.82 -9.91
C GLU A 299 5.55 -18.36 -10.08
N ALA A 300 5.92 -17.67 -8.99
CA ALA A 300 6.44 -16.31 -9.08
C ALA A 300 7.77 -16.30 -9.83
N ARG A 301 7.88 -15.45 -10.84
CA ARG A 301 9.07 -15.35 -11.69
C ARG A 301 10.23 -14.76 -10.91
N VAL A 302 11.41 -15.33 -11.08
CA VAL A 302 12.66 -14.84 -10.48
C VAL A 302 13.64 -14.55 -11.60
N HIS A 303 13.93 -13.28 -11.82
CA HIS A 303 14.84 -12.83 -12.88
C HIS A 303 16.29 -13.01 -12.45
N ILE A 304 17.10 -13.70 -13.25
CA ILE A 304 18.53 -13.81 -13.01
C ILE A 304 19.23 -12.70 -13.79
N ILE A 305 19.90 -11.80 -13.09
CA ILE A 305 20.57 -10.62 -13.64
C ILE A 305 22.06 -10.73 -13.32
N ARG A 306 22.93 -10.54 -14.32
CA ARG A 306 24.37 -10.36 -14.08
C ARG A 306 24.73 -8.89 -14.14
N SER A 307 25.54 -8.45 -13.18
CA SER A 307 26.17 -7.14 -13.17
C SER A 307 27.48 -7.18 -13.97
N GLU A 308 27.86 -6.06 -14.56
CA GLU A 308 29.20 -5.84 -15.13
C GLU A 308 30.32 -5.79 -14.07
N LYS A 309 29.99 -5.83 -12.77
CA LYS A 309 30.95 -5.86 -11.66
C LYS A 309 31.38 -7.27 -11.28
N THR A 310 32.63 -7.43 -10.84
CA THR A 310 33.14 -8.66 -10.21
C THR A 310 32.67 -8.81 -8.77
N VAL A 311 32.75 -10.03 -8.23
CA VAL A 311 32.54 -10.30 -6.80
C VAL A 311 33.49 -9.43 -5.93
N ALA A 312 34.74 -9.24 -6.36
CA ALA A 312 35.70 -8.40 -5.66
C ALA A 312 35.28 -6.92 -5.65
N GLU A 313 34.90 -6.36 -6.80
CA GLU A 313 34.43 -4.96 -6.92
C GLU A 313 33.16 -4.72 -6.08
N LEU A 314 32.22 -5.66 -6.03
CA LEU A 314 31.02 -5.55 -5.20
C LEU A 314 31.35 -5.54 -3.69
N ARG A 315 32.35 -6.33 -3.25
CA ARG A 315 32.80 -6.34 -1.85
C ARG A 315 33.53 -5.05 -1.48
N GLU A 316 34.41 -4.56 -2.35
CA GLU A 316 35.13 -3.29 -2.17
C GLU A 316 34.17 -2.09 -2.06
N LEU A 317 33.14 -2.04 -2.90
CA LEU A 317 32.10 -1.00 -2.83
C LEU A 317 31.35 -0.96 -1.49
N GLN A 318 31.20 -2.11 -0.81
CA GLN A 318 30.63 -2.13 0.55
C GLN A 318 31.63 -1.61 1.59
N SER A 319 32.90 -1.98 1.50
CA SER A 319 33.93 -1.48 2.41
C SER A 319 34.07 0.04 2.33
N ALA A 320 34.02 0.60 1.11
CA ALA A 320 34.05 2.05 0.88
C ALA A 320 32.87 2.80 1.52
N GLN A 321 31.67 2.19 1.60
CA GLN A 321 30.51 2.77 2.29
C GLN A 321 30.73 2.94 3.79
N GLN A 322 31.52 2.07 4.42
CA GLN A 322 31.76 2.09 5.86
C GLN A 322 32.83 3.10 6.28
N THR A 323 33.59 3.63 5.32
CA THR A 323 34.76 4.49 5.57
C THR A 323 34.62 5.93 5.07
N THR A 324 33.59 6.24 4.28
CA THR A 324 33.49 7.56 3.61
C THR A 324 32.13 8.20 3.84
N GLU A 325 32.05 9.12 4.80
CA GLU A 325 30.89 10.00 4.95
C GLU A 325 30.75 10.91 3.72
N GLY A 326 29.59 10.87 3.04
CA GLY A 326 29.15 11.94 2.14
C GLY A 326 29.34 11.79 0.62
N ALA A 327 29.81 10.65 0.08
CA ALA A 327 29.94 10.49 -1.39
C ALA A 327 29.64 9.09 -1.97
N ASN A 328 29.95 8.00 -1.26
CA ASN A 328 29.72 6.62 -1.73
C ASN A 328 28.56 5.91 -1.01
N GLU A 329 27.75 6.66 -0.27
CA GLU A 329 26.66 6.13 0.54
C GLU A 329 25.66 5.37 -0.35
N ASN A 330 25.55 4.05 -0.15
CA ASN A 330 24.76 3.11 -0.96
C ASN A 330 25.29 2.79 -2.40
N GLY A 331 26.60 2.87 -2.67
CA GLY A 331 27.19 2.40 -3.95
C GLY A 331 26.68 1.04 -4.50
N LEU A 332 26.58 -0.01 -3.66
CA LEU A 332 25.97 -1.31 -4.03
C LEU A 332 24.50 -1.21 -4.48
N PHE A 333 23.72 -0.32 -3.87
CA PHE A 333 22.32 -0.09 -4.25
C PHE A 333 22.24 0.55 -5.65
N HIS A 334 23.13 1.48 -5.97
CA HIS A 334 23.22 2.08 -7.29
C HIS A 334 23.64 1.08 -8.37
N VAL A 335 24.63 0.21 -8.10
CA VAL A 335 25.01 -0.88 -9.02
C VAL A 335 23.84 -1.84 -9.27
N ALA A 336 23.07 -2.17 -8.23
CA ALA A 336 21.86 -2.98 -8.39
C ALA A 336 20.79 -2.25 -9.21
N ALA A 337 20.59 -0.94 -9.00
CA ALA A 337 19.64 -0.13 -9.76
C ALA A 337 20.03 0.00 -11.25
N GLU A 338 21.32 0.14 -11.55
CA GLU A 338 21.84 0.19 -12.91
C GLU A 338 21.60 -1.14 -13.65
N ALA A 339 22.01 -2.27 -13.06
CA ALA A 339 21.83 -3.59 -13.66
C ALA A 339 20.35 -3.98 -13.84
N VAL A 340 19.49 -3.59 -12.90
CA VAL A 340 18.04 -3.80 -12.99
C VAL A 340 17.41 -2.93 -14.08
N ASN A 341 17.82 -1.66 -14.21
CA ASN A 341 17.34 -0.78 -15.27
C ASN A 341 17.76 -1.25 -16.67
N ASP A 342 19.02 -1.69 -16.88
CA ASP A 342 19.41 -2.25 -18.18
C ASP A 342 18.74 -3.61 -18.44
N TYR A 343 18.48 -4.44 -17.43
CA TYR A 343 17.75 -5.68 -17.66
C TYR A 343 16.29 -5.44 -18.11
N PHE A 344 15.54 -4.59 -17.41
CA PHE A 344 14.11 -4.40 -17.66
C PHE A 344 13.77 -3.33 -18.72
N LYS A 345 14.69 -2.40 -18.99
CA LYS A 345 14.54 -1.27 -19.94
C LYS A 345 13.17 -0.56 -19.85
N PRO A 346 12.76 -0.07 -18.65
CA PRO A 346 11.50 0.64 -18.47
C PRO A 346 11.35 1.81 -19.44
N LEU A 347 10.12 2.03 -19.92
CA LEU A 347 9.78 3.27 -20.63
C LEU A 347 9.79 4.46 -19.66
N PRO A 348 10.11 5.69 -20.11
CA PRO A 348 10.03 6.88 -19.26
C PRO A 348 8.64 7.04 -18.60
N GLY A 349 8.59 7.23 -17.28
CA GLY A 349 7.35 7.28 -16.49
C GLY A 349 6.79 5.91 -16.08
N GLN A 350 7.39 4.79 -16.51
CA GLN A 350 6.95 3.44 -16.13
C GLN A 350 7.54 3.03 -14.77
N LYS A 351 6.83 3.37 -13.68
CA LYS A 351 7.22 2.96 -12.31
C LYS A 351 7.40 1.44 -12.18
N GLN A 352 8.62 1.01 -11.88
CA GLN A 352 8.95 -0.39 -11.57
C GLN A 352 9.23 -0.58 -10.07
N TYR A 353 8.98 -1.79 -9.59
CA TYR A 353 9.13 -2.20 -8.19
C TYR A 353 9.84 -3.55 -8.20
N VAL A 354 11.05 -3.61 -7.67
CA VAL A 354 11.92 -4.79 -7.77
C VAL A 354 12.53 -5.10 -6.40
N SER A 355 12.35 -6.32 -5.92
CA SER A 355 13.18 -6.87 -4.84
C SER A 355 14.38 -7.57 -5.46
N VAL A 356 15.57 -7.31 -4.94
CA VAL A 356 16.84 -7.87 -5.40
C VAL A 356 17.50 -8.65 -4.27
N LEU A 357 17.78 -9.91 -4.53
CA LEU A 357 18.70 -10.74 -3.76
C LEU A 357 20.11 -10.67 -4.37
N LEU A 358 21.07 -10.10 -3.65
CA LEU A 358 22.49 -10.21 -3.97
C LEU A 358 22.96 -11.62 -3.59
N LEU A 359 23.26 -12.48 -4.57
CA LEU A 359 23.65 -13.87 -4.28
C LEU A 359 25.05 -13.97 -3.71
N ASP A 360 25.98 -13.16 -4.21
CA ASP A 360 27.42 -13.20 -3.88
C ASP A 360 27.79 -12.58 -2.52
N ALA A 361 26.79 -12.26 -1.70
CA ALA A 361 26.99 -11.89 -0.31
C ALA A 361 27.61 -13.06 0.46
N HIS A 362 28.67 -12.77 1.23
CA HIS A 362 29.56 -13.80 1.78
C HIS A 362 30.04 -13.46 3.19
N TRP A 363 30.02 -14.46 4.07
CA TRP A 363 30.56 -14.44 5.42
C TRP A 363 32.09 -14.52 5.40
N ASP A 364 32.73 -13.38 5.62
CA ASP A 364 34.15 -13.33 5.89
C ASP A 364 34.40 -13.63 7.38
N LYS A 365 34.82 -14.86 7.65
CA LYS A 365 35.19 -15.33 9.00
C LYS A 365 36.35 -14.54 9.61
N ALA A 366 37.29 -14.03 8.81
CA ALA A 366 38.45 -13.30 9.31
C ALA A 366 38.08 -11.85 9.68
N ALA A 367 37.19 -11.22 8.91
CA ALA A 367 36.61 -9.91 9.24
C ALA A 367 35.48 -9.99 10.28
N GLY A 368 34.90 -11.17 10.51
CA GLY A 368 33.72 -11.36 11.36
C GLY A 368 32.46 -10.68 10.81
N ALA A 369 32.37 -10.51 9.48
CA ALA A 369 31.38 -9.66 8.83
C ALA A 369 30.84 -10.27 7.53
N VAL A 370 29.65 -9.82 7.11
CA VAL A 370 29.09 -10.16 5.78
C VAL A 370 29.53 -9.10 4.77
N THR A 371 30.23 -9.56 3.74
CA THR A 371 30.69 -8.80 2.57
C THR A 371 29.74 -8.99 1.38
N GLY A 372 29.78 -8.11 0.37
CA GLY A 372 28.89 -8.16 -0.79
C GLY A 372 27.40 -7.91 -0.48
N HIS A 373 27.08 -7.29 0.66
CA HIS A 373 25.71 -7.10 1.15
C HIS A 373 25.36 -5.64 1.45
N VAL A 374 24.17 -5.24 1.04
CA VAL A 374 23.47 -4.04 1.53
C VAL A 374 22.01 -4.41 1.87
N ALA A 375 21.42 -3.73 2.85
CA ALA A 375 19.99 -3.82 3.17
C ALA A 375 19.37 -2.42 3.01
N HIS A 376 18.83 -2.13 1.82
CA HIS A 376 18.33 -0.80 1.47
C HIS A 376 17.12 -0.87 0.52
N GLY A 377 16.02 -0.23 0.92
CA GLY A 377 14.85 0.06 0.09
C GLY A 377 14.71 1.55 -0.22
N GLY A 378 14.70 1.92 -1.51
CA GLY A 378 14.65 3.30 -1.98
C GLY A 378 14.20 3.43 -3.44
N SER A 379 14.46 4.57 -4.08
CA SER A 379 14.10 4.80 -5.50
C SER A 379 15.19 5.52 -6.28
N VAL A 380 15.45 5.11 -7.52
CA VAL A 380 16.30 5.79 -8.51
C VAL A 380 15.45 6.11 -9.73
N GLY A 381 15.04 7.37 -9.89
CA GLY A 381 14.06 7.77 -10.89
C GLY A 381 12.71 7.05 -10.69
N ASP A 382 12.22 6.38 -11.72
CA ASP A 382 10.98 5.57 -11.70
C ASP A 382 11.20 4.15 -11.14
N LEU A 383 12.45 3.70 -10.93
CA LEU A 383 12.75 2.39 -10.36
C LEU A 383 12.72 2.45 -8.83
N ASN A 384 11.81 1.70 -8.21
CA ASN A 384 11.73 1.49 -6.77
C ASN A 384 12.36 0.12 -6.45
N LEU A 385 13.42 0.13 -5.63
CA LEU A 385 14.33 -1.01 -5.48
C LEU A 385 14.52 -1.38 -4.01
N ALA A 386 14.39 -2.66 -3.68
CA ALA A 386 14.65 -3.20 -2.35
C ALA A 386 15.74 -4.27 -2.42
N VAL A 387 16.97 -3.91 -2.02
CA VAL A 387 18.16 -4.77 -2.11
C VAL A 387 18.45 -5.42 -0.76
N PHE A 388 18.70 -6.74 -0.77
CA PHE A 388 19.13 -7.53 0.37
C PHE A 388 20.08 -8.66 -0.07
N GLY A 389 20.87 -9.25 0.84
CA GLY A 389 21.88 -10.28 0.53
C GLY A 389 21.53 -11.70 0.98
N SER A 390 22.23 -12.68 0.42
CA SER A 390 22.01 -14.12 0.62
C SER A 390 22.43 -14.70 1.98
N GLN A 391 22.96 -13.91 2.92
CA GLN A 391 23.60 -14.43 4.14
C GLN A 391 22.69 -15.23 5.10
N PHE A 392 21.36 -15.15 4.93
CA PHE A 392 20.38 -15.93 5.70
C PHE A 392 19.72 -17.06 4.89
N LEU A 393 20.05 -17.17 3.60
CA LEU A 393 19.29 -17.96 2.63
C LEU A 393 19.29 -19.45 2.97
N GLN A 394 20.37 -20.00 3.54
CA GLN A 394 20.41 -21.39 4.01
C GLN A 394 19.21 -21.77 4.90
N SER A 395 18.76 -20.85 5.75
CA SER A 395 17.73 -21.09 6.77
C SER A 395 16.31 -20.86 6.25
N TYR A 396 16.16 -20.42 4.98
CA TYR A 396 14.84 -20.24 4.38
C TYR A 396 14.28 -21.59 3.91
N PRO A 397 12.96 -21.81 4.03
CA PRO A 397 12.30 -22.97 3.41
C PRO A 397 12.41 -22.88 1.88
N SER A 398 12.62 -24.01 1.20
CA SER A 398 12.66 -24.10 -0.27
C SER A 398 11.31 -24.47 -0.90
N SER A 399 10.36 -24.97 -0.08
CA SER A 399 8.97 -25.27 -0.45
C SER A 399 8.02 -25.14 0.76
N LEU A 400 6.70 -25.25 0.56
CA LEU A 400 5.69 -24.96 1.60
C LEU A 400 5.75 -25.93 2.79
N ASP A 401 6.02 -27.20 2.48
CA ASP A 401 6.22 -28.30 3.41
C ASP A 401 7.43 -28.07 4.35
N GLU A 402 8.46 -27.37 3.89
CA GLU A 402 9.66 -27.05 4.70
C GLU A 402 9.46 -25.83 5.63
N VAL A 403 8.35 -25.08 5.51
CA VAL A 403 8.09 -23.85 6.30
C VAL A 403 8.00 -24.15 7.79
N GLY A 404 7.26 -25.18 8.17
CA GLY A 404 7.10 -25.58 9.58
C GLY A 404 8.42 -25.92 10.25
N ASP A 405 9.29 -26.68 9.56
CA ASP A 405 10.57 -27.08 10.11
C ASP A 405 11.58 -25.93 10.14
N SER A 406 11.61 -25.07 9.11
CA SER A 406 12.50 -23.88 9.08
C SER A 406 12.27 -22.93 10.25
N PHE A 407 11.02 -22.73 10.67
CA PHE A 407 10.67 -21.88 11.83
C PHE A 407 10.76 -22.59 13.18
N LEU A 408 11.08 -23.89 13.22
CA LEU A 408 11.25 -24.70 14.43
C LEU A 408 12.67 -25.26 14.59
N ASP A 409 13.56 -24.94 13.65
CA ASP A 409 14.94 -25.44 13.63
C ASP A 409 15.84 -24.68 14.63
N CYS A 410 15.93 -25.23 15.84
CA CYS A 410 16.80 -24.78 16.91
C CYS A 410 18.31 -25.10 16.71
N THR A 411 18.72 -25.65 15.55
CA THR A 411 20.13 -25.93 15.27
C THR A 411 20.93 -24.63 15.28
N ARG A 412 21.98 -24.58 16.12
CA ARG A 412 22.90 -23.44 16.20
C ARG A 412 23.62 -23.23 14.88
N LEU A 413 23.86 -21.96 14.52
CA LEU A 413 24.66 -21.66 13.34
C LEU A 413 26.14 -21.96 13.58
N ASP A 414 26.77 -22.57 12.58
CA ASP A 414 28.22 -22.83 12.57
C ASP A 414 28.96 -21.62 11.98
N THR A 415 29.53 -20.80 12.86
CA THR A 415 30.24 -19.56 12.50
C THR A 415 31.50 -19.79 11.66
N ASP A 416 31.93 -21.04 11.48
CA ASP A 416 33.04 -21.37 10.58
C ASP A 416 32.63 -21.33 9.10
N ALA A 417 31.35 -21.50 8.80
CA ALA A 417 30.80 -21.49 7.45
C ALA A 417 29.83 -20.33 7.17
N VAL A 418 29.14 -19.81 8.19
CA VAL A 418 28.00 -18.89 8.00
C VAL A 418 27.90 -17.76 9.02
N SER A 419 27.18 -16.69 8.66
CA SER A 419 27.07 -15.45 9.43
C SER A 419 26.56 -15.63 10.88
N SER A 420 27.33 -15.10 11.84
CA SER A 420 27.02 -15.09 13.28
C SER A 420 25.91 -14.12 13.71
N LYS A 421 25.22 -13.45 12.77
CA LYS A 421 24.14 -12.48 13.04
C LYS A 421 22.88 -13.06 13.72
N ALA A 422 22.80 -14.38 13.89
CA ALA A 422 21.74 -15.08 14.61
C ALA A 422 22.33 -16.28 15.38
N GLY A 423 21.70 -16.71 16.47
CA GLY A 423 22.19 -17.83 17.29
C GLY A 423 21.84 -19.21 16.71
N SER A 424 20.73 -19.30 16.00
CA SER A 424 20.14 -20.55 15.49
C SER A 424 19.41 -20.37 14.16
N SER A 425 19.08 -21.49 13.50
CA SER A 425 18.52 -21.50 12.15
C SER A 425 17.14 -20.82 12.07
N TRP A 426 16.23 -21.03 13.03
CA TRP A 426 14.93 -20.36 13.05
C TRP A 426 15.04 -18.84 13.31
N GLU A 427 16.02 -18.40 14.11
CA GLU A 427 16.31 -16.97 14.32
C GLU A 427 16.84 -16.34 13.02
N ALA A 428 17.73 -17.04 12.31
CA ALA A 428 18.28 -16.61 11.03
C ALA A 428 17.19 -16.50 9.95
N ALA A 429 16.27 -17.47 9.90
CA ALA A 429 15.10 -17.44 9.02
C ALA A 429 14.23 -16.20 9.30
N ASN A 430 13.88 -15.94 10.57
CA ASN A 430 13.12 -14.75 10.96
C ASN A 430 13.85 -13.44 10.63
N ALA A 431 15.14 -13.34 10.98
CA ALA A 431 15.94 -12.14 10.77
C ALA A 431 16.09 -11.80 9.28
N GLY A 432 16.33 -12.81 8.43
CA GLY A 432 16.41 -12.63 6.99
C GLY A 432 15.06 -12.29 6.36
N LEU A 433 14.03 -13.11 6.60
CA LEU A 433 12.71 -12.92 6.00
C LEU A 433 12.09 -11.57 6.42
N GLY A 434 12.22 -11.19 7.69
CA GLY A 434 11.80 -9.88 8.20
C GLY A 434 12.67 -8.73 7.65
N GLY A 435 13.98 -8.94 7.51
CA GLY A 435 14.91 -7.98 6.93
C GLY A 435 14.58 -7.63 5.48
N HIS A 436 14.36 -8.63 4.63
CA HIS A 436 13.87 -8.42 3.26
C HIS A 436 12.54 -7.64 3.25
N LEU A 437 11.58 -8.07 4.06
CA LEU A 437 10.24 -7.46 4.10
C LEU A 437 10.28 -5.99 4.55
N LYS A 438 11.21 -5.63 5.43
CA LYS A 438 11.44 -4.23 5.85
C LYS A 438 11.86 -3.35 4.66
N GLU A 439 12.81 -3.82 3.85
CA GLU A 439 13.29 -3.06 2.69
C GLU A 439 12.24 -3.03 1.56
N ILE A 440 11.47 -4.10 1.39
CA ILE A 440 10.27 -4.12 0.52
C ILE A 440 9.20 -3.15 1.03
N GLY A 441 9.01 -3.05 2.35
CA GLY A 441 8.12 -2.08 2.98
C GLY A 441 8.51 -0.64 2.65
N ARG A 442 9.82 -0.32 2.69
CA ARG A 442 10.35 1.00 2.34
C ARG A 442 9.98 1.42 0.91
N ILE A 443 10.08 0.53 -0.08
CA ILE A 443 9.72 0.89 -1.47
C ILE A 443 8.23 1.10 -1.71
N PHE A 444 7.36 0.50 -0.89
CA PHE A 444 5.92 0.78 -0.94
C PHE A 444 5.56 2.06 -0.17
N VAL A 445 6.19 2.32 0.99
CA VAL A 445 5.89 3.48 1.84
C VAL A 445 6.51 4.78 1.31
N ALA A 446 7.67 4.74 0.64
CA ALA A 446 8.43 5.94 0.30
C ALA A 446 7.71 6.94 -0.63
N ARG A 447 6.75 6.49 -1.48
CA ARG A 447 6.04 7.36 -2.44
C ARG A 447 4.54 7.12 -2.63
N GLU A 448 3.97 6.01 -2.15
CA GLU A 448 2.55 5.68 -2.39
C GLU A 448 1.83 5.20 -1.11
N SER A 449 1.44 6.14 -0.26
CA SER A 449 0.65 5.82 0.93
C SER A 449 -0.78 5.41 0.55
N PHE A 450 -1.22 4.27 1.08
CA PHE A 450 -2.43 3.56 0.61
C PHE A 450 -2.35 3.19 -0.89
N SER A 451 -1.29 2.42 -1.18
CA SER A 451 -0.87 2.01 -2.52
C SER A 451 -1.99 1.60 -3.46
N THR A 452 -1.87 2.12 -4.69
CA THR A 452 -2.58 1.62 -5.87
C THR A 452 -2.41 0.11 -6.11
N ARG A 453 -1.35 -0.50 -5.55
CA ARG A 453 -0.95 -1.90 -5.74
C ARG A 453 -1.43 -2.87 -4.66
N THR A 454 -2.14 -2.38 -3.63
CA THR A 454 -2.91 -3.21 -2.68
C THR A 454 -4.42 -3.04 -2.85
N LYS A 455 -4.83 -2.47 -4.00
CA LYS A 455 -6.24 -2.32 -4.37
C LYS A 455 -6.92 -3.66 -4.63
N LEU A 456 -8.21 -3.69 -4.34
CA LEU A 456 -9.13 -4.77 -4.67
C LEU A 456 -10.04 -4.31 -5.84
N PRO A 457 -10.60 -5.23 -6.65
CA PRO A 457 -11.47 -4.87 -7.78
C PRO A 457 -12.70 -4.03 -7.40
N ASN A 458 -13.16 -4.13 -6.15
CA ASN A 458 -14.33 -3.40 -5.64
C ASN A 458 -13.97 -2.06 -4.96
N ASP A 459 -12.69 -1.65 -4.97
CA ASP A 459 -12.31 -0.35 -4.43
C ASP A 459 -12.82 0.78 -5.31
N ARG A 460 -13.13 1.92 -4.69
CA ARG A 460 -13.43 3.15 -5.44
C ARG A 460 -12.20 3.54 -6.28
N PRO A 461 -12.38 3.98 -7.53
CA PRO A 461 -11.30 4.57 -8.31
C PRO A 461 -10.61 5.67 -7.51
N CYS A 462 -9.33 5.50 -7.24
CA CYS A 462 -8.53 6.55 -6.62
C CYS A 462 -8.39 7.69 -7.62
N HIS A 463 -8.70 8.90 -7.18
CA HIS A 463 -8.54 10.10 -7.98
C HIS A 463 -7.04 10.44 -8.04
N VAL A 464 -6.52 10.78 -9.21
CA VAL A 464 -5.08 11.01 -9.51
C VAL A 464 -4.52 12.32 -8.92
N ASP A 465 -5.11 12.79 -7.81
CA ASP A 465 -4.70 14.02 -7.14
C ASP A 465 -3.97 13.66 -5.84
N GLU A 466 -2.65 13.68 -5.89
CA GLU A 466 -1.74 13.36 -4.78
C GLU A 466 -1.57 14.55 -3.82
N SER A 467 -2.24 15.69 -4.06
CA SER A 467 -2.02 16.91 -3.27
C SER A 467 -2.41 16.80 -1.80
N MET A 468 -1.49 17.27 -0.96
CA MET A 468 -1.57 17.30 0.49
C MET A 468 -1.00 18.63 0.97
N ASN A 469 -1.80 19.45 1.66
CA ASN A 469 -1.40 20.78 2.13
C ASN A 469 -1.53 20.88 3.66
N ALA A 470 -0.69 21.71 4.29
CA ALA A 470 -0.76 22.01 5.72
C ALA A 470 -0.80 23.53 5.97
N PHE A 471 -1.70 23.94 6.86
CA PHE A 471 -1.90 25.32 7.29
C PHE A 471 -1.85 25.38 8.82
N PRO A 472 -0.86 26.04 9.44
CA PRO A 472 -0.96 26.39 10.86
C PRO A 472 -2.09 27.40 11.05
N ILE A 473 -2.77 27.32 12.19
CA ILE A 473 -3.87 28.20 12.57
C ILE A 473 -3.80 28.51 14.07
N GLU A 474 -4.78 29.24 14.60
CA GLU A 474 -4.85 29.63 16.00
C GLU A 474 -4.85 28.42 16.98
N GLY A 475 -4.23 28.61 18.15
CA GLY A 475 -4.26 27.61 19.24
C GLY A 475 -3.31 26.43 19.08
N ASN A 476 -2.16 26.61 18.41
CA ASN A 476 -1.20 25.55 18.06
C ASN A 476 -1.88 24.37 17.34
N GLN A 477 -2.77 24.69 16.40
CA GLN A 477 -3.45 23.71 15.55
C GLN A 477 -2.92 23.79 14.13
N ILE A 478 -2.95 22.67 13.42
CA ILE A 478 -2.74 22.59 11.98
C ILE A 478 -4.02 22.08 11.31
N VAL A 479 -4.32 22.64 10.14
CA VAL A 479 -5.33 22.15 9.21
C VAL A 479 -4.62 21.45 8.08
N LEU A 480 -4.91 20.17 7.91
CA LEU A 480 -4.45 19.34 6.80
C LEU A 480 -5.57 19.26 5.76
N THR A 481 -5.25 19.49 4.48
CA THR A 481 -6.23 19.36 3.38
C THR A 481 -5.70 18.45 2.27
N ALA A 482 -6.60 17.62 1.73
CA ALA A 482 -6.34 16.77 0.57
C ALA A 482 -7.65 16.55 -0.19
N LYS A 483 -7.65 16.74 -1.52
CA LYS A 483 -8.87 16.58 -2.35
C LYS A 483 -9.44 15.16 -2.28
N THR A 484 -8.56 14.18 -2.15
CA THR A 484 -8.82 12.75 -1.99
C THR A 484 -9.11 12.32 -0.55
N GLY A 485 -9.02 13.23 0.40
CA GLY A 485 -9.09 12.97 1.83
C GLY A 485 -7.75 12.62 2.46
N VAL A 486 -7.62 12.94 3.75
CA VAL A 486 -6.49 12.59 4.62
C VAL A 486 -6.70 11.16 5.12
N VAL A 487 -5.68 10.33 4.97
CA VAL A 487 -5.71 8.90 5.32
C VAL A 487 -5.16 8.69 6.71
N ALA A 488 -3.94 9.17 6.95
CA ALA A 488 -3.27 9.04 8.23
C ALA A 488 -2.23 10.14 8.41
N ILE A 489 -1.81 10.32 9.67
CA ILE A 489 -0.66 11.14 10.06
C ILE A 489 0.32 10.20 10.76
N GLU A 490 1.47 9.98 10.14
CA GLU A 490 2.64 9.36 10.77
C GLU A 490 3.32 10.41 11.67
N ILE A 491 3.74 9.99 12.86
CA ILE A 491 4.35 10.84 13.89
C ILE A 491 5.70 10.21 14.26
N LEU A 492 6.78 10.97 14.09
CA LEU A 492 8.13 10.58 14.46
C LEU A 492 8.63 11.52 15.57
N GLY A 493 8.91 10.96 16.73
CA GLY A 493 9.53 11.66 17.84
C GLY A 493 11.04 11.83 17.68
N GLU A 494 11.65 12.51 18.65
CA GLU A 494 13.08 12.81 18.63
C GLU A 494 13.93 11.54 18.67
N GLY A 495 14.89 11.43 17.75
CA GLY A 495 15.75 10.25 17.58
C GLY A 495 15.10 9.08 16.83
N GLU A 496 13.81 9.12 16.51
CA GLU A 496 13.14 8.04 15.77
C GLU A 496 13.46 8.10 14.27
N THR A 497 13.97 6.99 13.73
CA THR A 497 14.21 6.78 12.29
C THR A 497 13.13 5.93 11.63
N VAL A 498 12.19 5.39 12.41
CA VAL A 498 11.07 4.57 11.99
C VAL A 498 9.82 5.08 12.71
N CYS A 499 8.71 5.21 11.99
CA CYS A 499 7.45 5.64 12.56
C CYS A 499 6.86 4.52 13.45
N HIS A 500 6.69 4.80 14.74
CA HIS A 500 6.02 3.92 15.70
C HIS A 500 4.63 4.44 16.13
N HIS A 501 4.28 5.67 15.74
CA HIS A 501 3.11 6.39 16.22
C HIS A 501 2.34 7.00 15.06
N TRP A 502 1.03 6.76 14.97
CA TRP A 502 0.20 7.34 13.91
C TRP A 502 -1.23 7.60 14.36
N ILE A 503 -1.93 8.40 13.57
CA ILE A 503 -3.38 8.63 13.66
C ILE A 503 -3.97 8.21 12.32
N ASP A 504 -4.89 7.23 12.35
CA ASP A 504 -5.61 6.72 11.18
C ASP A 504 -7.02 7.35 11.13
N TYR A 505 -7.42 7.83 9.95
CA TYR A 505 -8.74 8.42 9.68
C TYR A 505 -9.70 7.46 8.96
N GLY A 506 -9.22 6.29 8.52
CA GLY A 506 -10.05 5.12 8.24
C GLY A 506 -10.86 5.12 6.93
N THR A 507 -11.31 3.93 6.54
CA THR A 507 -11.80 3.64 5.18
C THR A 507 -13.31 3.42 5.04
N ARG A 508 -14.08 3.48 6.14
CA ARG A 508 -15.50 3.05 6.13
C ARG A 508 -16.52 4.12 5.73
N GLU A 509 -16.33 5.36 6.19
CA GLU A 509 -17.29 6.46 5.92
C GLU A 509 -16.81 7.41 4.81
N GLY A 510 -15.62 7.13 4.25
CA GLY A 510 -14.90 8.02 3.34
C GLY A 510 -13.84 8.84 4.07
N LEU A 511 -12.81 9.25 3.33
CA LEU A 511 -11.67 9.97 3.89
C LEU A 511 -12.02 11.46 4.10
N PRO A 512 -11.70 12.07 5.27
CA PRO A 512 -11.97 13.48 5.52
C PRO A 512 -11.09 14.37 4.62
N LYS A 513 -11.71 15.21 3.78
CA LYS A 513 -10.99 16.16 2.90
C LYS A 513 -10.19 17.24 3.64
N GLN A 514 -10.57 17.49 4.89
CA GLN A 514 -9.92 18.45 5.77
C GLN A 514 -9.93 17.87 7.18
N GLN A 515 -8.79 17.96 7.86
CA GLN A 515 -8.64 17.54 9.25
C GLN A 515 -7.93 18.61 10.05
N VAL A 516 -8.49 18.96 11.21
CA VAL A 516 -7.85 19.85 12.18
C VAL A 516 -7.25 19.01 13.30
N ILE A 517 -6.03 19.30 13.73
CA ILE A 517 -5.36 18.60 14.82
C ILE A 517 -4.47 19.56 15.61
N SER A 518 -4.46 19.44 16.94
CA SER A 518 -3.60 20.24 17.81
C SER A 518 -2.24 19.59 18.06
N GLU A 519 -1.22 20.42 18.30
CA GLU A 519 0.10 19.97 18.75
C GLU A 519 0.01 19.08 20.01
N LEU A 520 -0.94 19.36 20.91
CA LEU A 520 -1.21 18.54 22.09
C LEU A 520 -1.66 17.13 21.70
N GLN A 521 -2.67 16.99 20.83
CA GLN A 521 -3.17 15.69 20.38
C GLN A 521 -2.11 14.84 19.68
N ILE A 522 -1.16 15.49 18.99
CA ILE A 522 0.00 14.84 18.37
C ILE A 522 0.97 14.34 19.45
N ARG A 523 1.36 15.21 20.38
CA ARG A 523 2.31 14.88 21.45
C ARG A 523 1.77 13.82 22.40
N GLU A 524 0.46 13.77 22.64
CA GLU A 524 -0.19 12.72 23.43
C GLU A 524 -0.05 11.31 22.83
N ARG A 525 0.20 11.18 21.52
CA ARG A 525 0.52 9.88 20.87
C ARG A 525 1.93 9.37 21.16
N LEU A 526 2.84 10.26 21.56
CA LEU A 526 4.23 9.91 21.84
C LEU A 526 4.42 9.43 23.29
N PRO A 527 5.33 8.47 23.54
CA PRO A 527 5.78 8.09 24.88
C PRO A 527 6.32 9.29 25.66
N GLU A 528 6.12 9.31 26.97
CA GLU A 528 6.43 10.47 27.82
C GLU A 528 7.91 10.92 27.71
N ALA A 529 8.83 9.97 27.52
CA ALA A 529 10.26 10.24 27.37
C ALA A 529 10.60 11.12 26.15
N ILE A 530 9.93 10.93 25.01
CA ILE A 530 10.21 11.67 23.76
C ILE A 530 9.15 12.74 23.43
N ARG A 531 8.03 12.77 24.17
CA ARG A 531 6.88 13.67 23.97
C ARG A 531 7.24 15.16 23.92
N LYS A 532 8.24 15.60 24.68
CA LYS A 532 8.68 16.99 24.77
C LYS A 532 9.71 17.38 23.70
N GLY A 533 10.23 16.40 22.97
CA GLY A 533 11.29 16.59 21.99
C GLY A 533 10.82 17.20 20.66
N HIS A 534 11.73 17.18 19.70
CA HIS A 534 11.45 17.45 18.29
C HIS A 534 10.41 16.45 17.74
N VAL A 535 9.48 16.92 16.91
CA VAL A 535 8.42 16.10 16.32
C VAL A 535 8.31 16.40 14.82
N ARG A 536 8.60 15.37 14.01
CA ARG A 536 8.34 15.35 12.58
C ARG A 536 7.01 14.66 12.33
N LEU A 537 6.21 15.19 11.41
CA LEU A 537 5.00 14.54 10.92
C LEU A 537 5.14 14.17 9.45
N ARG A 538 4.39 13.14 9.04
CA ARG A 538 4.15 12.84 7.63
C ARG A 538 2.67 12.54 7.42
N ALA A 539 1.97 13.47 6.79
CA ALA A 539 0.54 13.37 6.50
C ALA A 539 0.32 12.72 5.13
N LEU A 540 -0.67 11.82 5.05
CA LEU A 540 -0.88 10.92 3.91
C LEU A 540 -2.24 11.19 3.26
N SER A 541 -2.27 11.29 1.93
CA SER A 541 -3.49 11.53 1.14
C SER A 541 -4.06 10.25 0.53
N GLY A 542 -5.36 10.21 0.31
CA GLY A 542 -6.03 9.11 -0.39
C GLY A 542 -5.63 8.93 -1.86
N GLY A 543 -4.94 9.92 -2.44
CA GLY A 543 -4.39 9.90 -3.80
C GLY A 543 -3.09 9.12 -3.93
N GLY A 544 -2.38 8.89 -2.83
CA GLY A 544 -1.05 8.28 -2.79
C GLY A 544 0.04 9.21 -2.26
N GLY A 545 -0.12 10.53 -2.43
CA GLY A 545 0.87 11.54 -2.05
C GLY A 545 0.96 11.79 -0.54
N SER A 546 2.08 12.38 -0.12
CA SER A 546 2.38 12.67 1.29
C SER A 546 3.05 14.03 1.46
N LEU A 547 2.78 14.70 2.59
CA LEU A 547 3.45 15.94 3.02
C LEU A 547 4.22 15.70 4.31
N THR A 548 5.52 16.01 4.32
CA THR A 548 6.36 15.98 5.53
C THR A 548 6.39 17.35 6.19
N ILE A 549 6.18 17.40 7.50
CA ILE A 549 6.37 18.58 8.35
C ILE A 549 7.58 18.25 9.23
N ASP A 550 8.75 18.80 8.91
CA ASP A 550 9.98 18.46 9.65
C ASP A 550 9.94 18.91 11.11
N ASP A 551 9.61 20.18 11.37
CA ASP A 551 9.47 20.72 12.73
C ASP A 551 8.05 21.27 12.95
N LEU A 552 7.23 20.49 13.65
CA LEU A 552 5.88 20.87 14.05
C LEU A 552 5.83 22.13 14.94
N LYS A 553 6.80 22.29 15.83
CA LYS A 553 6.85 23.42 16.77
C LYS A 553 7.17 24.72 16.03
N ARG A 554 8.07 24.65 15.05
CA ARG A 554 8.35 25.76 14.13
C ARG A 554 7.12 26.10 13.28
N LEU A 555 6.43 25.11 12.72
CA LEU A 555 5.22 25.33 11.92
C LEU A 555 4.11 26.02 12.74
N CYS A 556 3.88 25.60 13.98
CA CYS A 556 2.90 26.24 14.89
C CYS A 556 3.39 27.55 15.54
N SER A 557 4.61 28.02 15.23
CA SER A 557 5.19 29.21 15.85
C SER A 557 4.69 30.53 15.25
N LYS A 558 5.16 31.65 15.80
CA LYS A 558 4.91 32.98 15.24
C LYS A 558 5.56 33.20 13.87
N GLU A 559 6.54 32.39 13.46
CA GLU A 559 7.12 32.46 12.10
C GLU A 559 6.06 32.24 11.01
N SER A 560 5.09 31.38 11.29
CA SER A 560 3.99 31.09 10.36
C SER A 560 2.80 32.03 10.49
N SER A 561 2.87 33.07 11.33
CA SER A 561 1.78 34.04 11.51
C SER A 561 2.17 35.47 11.13
N LEU A 562 1.19 36.20 10.60
CA LEU A 562 1.31 37.59 10.18
C LEU A 562 0.21 38.39 10.87
N LYS A 563 0.57 39.47 11.57
CA LYS A 563 -0.41 40.43 12.07
C LYS A 563 -0.80 41.35 10.92
N LEU A 564 -2.08 41.31 10.52
CA LEU A 564 -2.63 42.28 9.59
C LEU A 564 -2.90 43.60 10.33
N THR A 565 -2.43 44.70 9.75
CA THR A 565 -2.66 46.07 10.21
C THR A 565 -3.31 46.88 9.08
N GLY A 566 -4.03 47.95 9.43
CA GLY A 566 -4.72 48.79 8.43
C GLY A 566 -6.16 48.34 8.15
N PRO A 567 -6.73 48.66 6.96
CA PRO A 567 -8.16 48.51 6.66
C PRO A 567 -8.72 47.09 6.84
N LEU A 568 -7.89 46.05 6.68
CA LEU A 568 -8.23 44.63 6.89
C LEU A 568 -8.62 44.27 8.35
N ALA A 569 -8.51 45.22 9.27
CA ALA A 569 -8.93 45.10 10.66
C ALA A 569 -9.62 46.41 11.13
N PRO A 570 -10.88 46.65 10.76
CA PRO A 570 -11.61 47.86 11.14
C PRO A 570 -12.02 47.81 12.62
N GLY A 571 -11.08 48.14 13.51
CA GLY A 571 -11.26 48.20 14.96
C GLY A 571 -9.93 48.06 15.73
N PRO A 572 -9.96 48.13 17.08
CA PRO A 572 -8.76 47.99 17.91
C PRO A 572 -8.19 46.55 17.99
N LEU A 573 -8.65 45.63 17.14
CA LEU A 573 -8.33 44.20 17.14
C LEU A 573 -7.56 43.82 15.87
N SER A 574 -6.24 43.67 15.96
CA SER A 574 -5.42 43.15 14.86
C SER A 574 -5.83 41.72 14.49
N ARG A 575 -6.21 41.46 13.24
CA ARG A 575 -6.45 40.09 12.75
C ARG A 575 -5.11 39.39 12.52
N ILE A 576 -5.06 38.10 12.87
CA ILE A 576 -3.90 37.24 12.60
C ILE A 576 -4.20 36.42 11.35
N ALA A 577 -3.30 36.51 10.38
CA ALA A 577 -3.25 35.63 9.21
C ALA A 577 -2.13 34.59 9.38
N TYR A 578 -2.21 33.50 8.63
CA TYR A 578 -1.30 32.36 8.72
C TYR A 578 -0.75 31.99 7.35
N ARG A 579 0.55 31.68 7.29
CA ARG A 579 1.24 31.19 6.10
C ARG A 579 1.06 29.68 6.02
N SER A 580 0.61 29.16 4.89
CA SER A 580 0.67 27.72 4.61
C SER A 580 2.12 27.24 4.55
N MET A 581 2.32 25.93 4.63
CA MET A 581 3.55 25.38 4.06
C MET A 581 3.61 25.73 2.56
N PRO A 582 4.77 26.16 2.04
CA PRO A 582 4.91 26.46 0.63
C PRO A 582 5.07 25.18 -0.20
N VAL A 583 4.61 25.21 -1.44
CA VAL A 583 4.89 24.21 -2.48
C VAL A 583 6.15 24.66 -3.24
N GLY A 584 7.07 23.73 -3.53
CA GLY A 584 8.37 24.02 -4.14
C GLY A 584 9.53 23.93 -3.14
N SER A 585 10.67 24.53 -3.47
CA SER A 585 11.92 24.43 -2.70
C SER A 585 12.31 25.80 -2.12
N PRO A 586 11.86 26.16 -0.89
CA PRO A 586 11.89 27.54 -0.40
C PRO A 586 13.27 28.09 0.00
N ALA A 587 14.34 27.30 -0.14
CA ALA A 587 15.66 27.61 0.42
C ALA A 587 16.80 27.13 -0.50
N LYS A 588 16.80 27.56 -1.78
CA LYS A 588 17.99 27.44 -2.62
C LYS A 588 18.98 28.56 -2.30
N GLU A 589 20.22 28.33 -2.70
CA GLU A 589 21.27 29.35 -2.69
C GLU A 589 20.85 30.55 -3.56
N GLY A 590 20.73 31.73 -2.93
CA GLY A 590 20.29 32.97 -3.59
C GLY A 590 18.77 33.17 -3.72
N SER A 591 17.92 32.33 -3.11
CA SER A 591 16.47 32.62 -3.02
C SER A 591 16.16 33.59 -1.88
N GLU A 592 15.42 34.66 -2.18
CA GLU A 592 14.88 35.60 -1.18
C GLU A 592 13.43 35.24 -0.83
N ALA A 593 13.08 35.29 0.47
CA ALA A 593 11.70 35.12 0.94
C ALA A 593 10.88 36.39 0.67
N GLN A 594 9.69 36.23 0.10
CA GLN A 594 8.83 37.33 -0.33
C GLN A 594 7.36 37.06 0.02
N GLU A 595 6.62 38.14 0.28
CA GLU A 595 5.21 38.09 0.69
C GLU A 595 4.41 39.21 0.03
N VAL A 596 3.19 38.88 -0.41
CA VAL A 596 2.23 39.83 -0.96
C VAL A 596 0.92 39.67 -0.21
N VAL A 597 0.54 40.71 0.55
CA VAL A 597 -0.78 40.80 1.20
C VAL A 597 -1.76 41.44 0.23
N ILE A 598 -2.77 40.67 -0.17
CA ILE A 598 -3.84 41.08 -1.06
C ILE A 598 -4.92 41.74 -0.21
N GLU A 599 -4.95 43.06 -0.21
CA GLU A 599 -5.99 43.84 0.44
C GLU A 599 -7.36 43.55 -0.24
N ARG A 600 -8.40 43.34 0.58
CA ARG A 600 -9.79 43.15 0.14
C ARG A 600 -10.71 44.30 0.54
N GLU A 601 -10.34 45.03 1.58
CA GLU A 601 -11.11 46.18 2.09
C GLU A 601 -10.43 47.46 1.61
N GLY A 602 -11.07 48.16 0.68
CA GLY A 602 -10.60 49.45 0.13
C GLY A 602 -9.82 49.39 -1.18
N ARG A 603 -9.35 48.22 -1.62
CA ARG A 603 -8.64 48.03 -2.90
C ARG A 603 -9.07 46.71 -3.54
N LEU A 604 -9.61 46.77 -4.75
CA LEU A 604 -10.07 45.57 -5.46
C LEU A 604 -8.97 45.02 -6.38
N LEU A 605 -8.70 43.71 -6.30
CA LEU A 605 -7.81 43.02 -7.23
C LEU A 605 -8.53 42.82 -8.58
N LEU A 606 -8.03 43.47 -9.65
CA LEU A 606 -8.65 43.40 -10.98
C LEU A 606 -8.10 42.26 -11.83
N ARG A 607 -6.78 42.03 -11.77
CA ARG A 607 -6.07 41.05 -12.60
C ARG A 607 -4.77 40.58 -11.96
N VAL A 608 -4.32 39.40 -12.38
CA VAL A 608 -2.99 38.87 -12.11
C VAL A 608 -2.23 38.75 -13.42
N VAL A 609 -0.96 39.17 -13.44
CA VAL A 609 -0.03 38.89 -14.53
C VAL A 609 0.96 37.82 -14.05
N VAL A 610 1.10 36.73 -14.79
CA VAL A 610 2.08 35.69 -14.53
C VAL A 610 3.23 35.84 -15.52
N TYR A 611 4.44 35.99 -14.99
CA TYR A 611 5.68 36.06 -15.74
C TYR A 611 6.27 34.66 -15.82
N HIS A 612 6.40 34.11 -17.03
CA HIS A 612 6.80 32.73 -17.27
C HIS A 612 7.49 32.57 -18.63
N ASP A 613 8.19 31.46 -18.80
CA ASP A 613 8.64 30.93 -20.08
C ASP A 613 8.15 29.47 -20.26
N PRO A 614 8.42 28.79 -21.38
CA PRO A 614 7.95 27.40 -21.60
C PRO A 614 8.45 26.35 -20.59
N ALA A 615 9.39 26.68 -19.69
CA ALA A 615 10.00 25.80 -18.71
C ALA A 615 9.70 26.19 -17.25
N THR A 616 9.61 27.49 -16.94
CA THR A 616 9.51 28.00 -15.56
C THR A 616 8.62 29.23 -15.37
N VAL A 617 8.18 29.46 -14.14
CA VAL A 617 7.49 30.68 -13.70
C VAL A 617 8.49 31.57 -12.96
N HIS A 618 8.59 32.83 -13.38
CA HIS A 618 9.49 33.82 -12.79
C HIS A 618 8.83 34.70 -11.72
N GLY A 619 7.53 34.96 -11.84
CA GLY A 619 6.83 35.81 -10.89
C GLY A 619 5.33 35.96 -11.14
N ILE A 620 4.65 36.54 -10.14
CA ILE A 620 3.21 36.76 -10.08
C ILE A 620 2.98 38.21 -9.65
N GLU A 621 2.33 39.01 -10.48
CA GLU A 621 2.03 40.42 -10.21
C GLU A 621 0.52 40.63 -10.05
N PHE A 622 0.13 41.20 -8.91
CA PHE A 622 -1.23 41.49 -8.51
C PHE A 622 -1.52 42.96 -8.82
N ILE A 623 -2.54 43.24 -9.65
CA ILE A 623 -2.86 44.59 -10.12
C ILE A 623 -4.24 45.01 -9.63
N TYR A 624 -4.27 46.16 -8.94
CA TYR A 624 -5.45 46.67 -8.23
C TYR A 624 -6.19 47.76 -9.01
N GLU A 625 -7.39 48.10 -8.55
CA GLU A 625 -8.25 49.15 -9.13
C GLU A 625 -7.63 50.54 -9.10
N ASP A 626 -6.83 50.84 -8.07
CA ASP A 626 -6.06 52.09 -7.94
C ASP A 626 -4.81 52.15 -8.84
N THR A 627 -4.67 51.20 -9.77
CA THR A 627 -3.50 50.96 -10.66
C THR A 627 -2.21 50.56 -9.95
N SER A 628 -2.23 50.37 -8.63
CA SER A 628 -1.06 49.85 -7.91
C SER A 628 -0.80 48.38 -8.22
N THR A 629 0.43 47.96 -7.98
CA THR A 629 0.91 46.61 -8.27
C THR A 629 1.75 46.05 -7.12
N GLN A 630 1.58 44.78 -6.80
CA GLN A 630 2.49 44.03 -5.93
C GLN A 630 3.05 42.82 -6.69
N LEU A 631 4.35 42.58 -6.61
CA LEU A 631 5.04 41.50 -7.32
C LEU A 631 5.62 40.49 -6.32
N LEU A 632 5.37 39.20 -6.58
CA LEU A 632 6.10 38.08 -6.01
C LEU A 632 7.03 37.52 -7.11
N GLY A 633 8.33 37.49 -6.89
CA GLY A 633 9.32 37.05 -7.87
C GLY A 633 9.78 38.17 -8.82
N THR A 634 10.03 37.83 -10.09
CA THR A 634 10.62 38.74 -11.09
C THR A 634 9.77 38.85 -12.36
N ARG A 635 9.93 39.97 -13.10
CA ARG A 635 9.27 40.21 -14.40
C ARG A 635 10.07 39.63 -15.58
N ALA A 636 10.60 38.41 -15.42
CA ALA A 636 11.42 37.72 -16.42
C ALA A 636 10.61 36.74 -17.29
N GLY A 637 11.23 36.20 -18.34
CA GLY A 637 10.57 35.32 -19.30
C GLY A 637 9.82 36.12 -20.38
N LYS A 638 8.55 35.78 -20.63
CA LYS A 638 7.70 36.42 -21.64
C LYS A 638 7.47 37.91 -21.33
N GLU A 639 7.80 38.77 -22.30
CA GLU A 639 7.53 40.22 -22.22
C GLU A 639 6.04 40.51 -21.98
N GLY A 640 5.74 41.29 -20.94
CA GLY A 640 4.37 41.60 -20.50
C GLY A 640 3.62 40.46 -19.79
N GLY A 641 4.20 39.25 -19.71
CA GLY A 641 3.60 38.08 -19.07
C GLY A 641 2.31 37.58 -19.75
N ASP A 642 1.51 36.82 -19.00
CA ASP A 642 0.14 36.47 -19.36
C ASP A 642 -0.85 36.93 -18.28
N THR A 643 -1.96 37.53 -18.71
CA THR A 643 -2.93 38.18 -17.82
C THR A 643 -4.17 37.33 -17.59
N PHE A 644 -4.52 37.11 -16.33
CA PHE A 644 -5.84 36.62 -15.88
C PHE A 644 -6.64 37.78 -15.28
N SER A 645 -7.89 37.99 -15.71
CA SER A 645 -8.76 39.07 -15.19
C SER A 645 -9.98 38.49 -14.48
N PHE A 646 -10.35 39.04 -13.32
CA PHE A 646 -11.44 38.55 -12.49
C PHE A 646 -12.81 39.12 -12.90
N ASP A 647 -13.89 38.34 -12.78
CA ASP A 647 -15.26 38.87 -12.86
C ASP A 647 -15.68 39.56 -11.56
N ILE A 648 -15.30 40.84 -11.49
CA ILE A 648 -15.66 41.80 -10.44
C ILE A 648 -17.16 41.78 -10.13
N ARG A 649 -18.02 41.68 -11.15
CA ARG A 649 -19.49 41.75 -10.97
C ARG A 649 -20.04 40.53 -10.25
N ARG A 650 -19.32 39.41 -10.28
CA ARG A 650 -19.64 38.16 -9.57
C ARG A 650 -18.87 38.02 -8.26
N GLY A 651 -18.05 39.01 -7.88
CA GLY A 651 -17.20 38.96 -6.70
C GLY A 651 -16.17 37.83 -6.79
N GLU A 652 -15.61 37.59 -7.97
CA GLU A 652 -14.60 36.54 -8.15
C GLU A 652 -13.32 36.86 -7.36
N TYR A 653 -12.77 35.85 -6.68
CA TYR A 653 -11.52 35.97 -5.91
C TYR A 653 -10.70 34.67 -5.96
N ILE A 654 -9.40 34.78 -5.66
CA ILE A 654 -8.47 33.64 -5.60
C ILE A 654 -8.83 32.72 -4.42
N THR A 655 -9.05 31.44 -4.69
CA THR A 655 -9.22 30.37 -3.68
C THR A 655 -7.98 29.49 -3.52
N GLY A 656 -7.09 29.51 -4.51
CA GLY A 656 -5.83 28.78 -4.48
C GLY A 656 -5.12 28.76 -5.83
N PHE A 657 -4.16 27.85 -5.97
CA PHE A 657 -3.36 27.67 -7.18
C PHE A 657 -3.19 26.20 -7.55
N HIS A 658 -3.20 25.91 -8.84
CA HIS A 658 -2.68 24.67 -9.40
C HIS A 658 -1.19 24.88 -9.67
N ILE A 659 -0.33 24.08 -9.05
CA ILE A 659 1.11 24.28 -9.07
C ILE A 659 1.78 23.04 -9.69
N ARG A 660 2.73 23.29 -10.60
CA ARG A 660 3.66 22.32 -11.14
C ARG A 660 5.06 22.65 -10.62
N ALA A 661 5.60 21.81 -9.74
CA ALA A 661 6.85 22.08 -9.02
C ALA A 661 7.89 20.98 -9.26
N GLY A 662 9.05 21.37 -9.79
CA GLY A 662 10.26 20.56 -9.87
C GLY A 662 11.29 21.10 -8.88
N GLU A 663 12.48 21.45 -9.39
CA GLU A 663 13.42 22.28 -8.61
C GLU A 663 12.85 23.68 -8.34
N SER A 664 12.10 24.25 -9.28
CA SER A 664 11.38 25.54 -9.17
C SER A 664 9.90 25.34 -9.49
N ILE A 665 9.11 26.41 -9.37
CA ILE A 665 7.74 26.45 -9.90
C ILE A 665 7.82 26.47 -11.43
N GLN A 666 7.59 25.30 -12.03
CA GLN A 666 7.64 25.10 -13.47
C GLN A 666 6.35 25.56 -14.16
N GLY A 667 5.21 25.50 -13.48
CA GLY A 667 3.93 25.97 -14.01
C GLY A 667 2.92 26.34 -12.94
N LEU A 668 1.99 27.24 -13.29
CA LEU A 668 1.02 27.83 -12.37
C LEU A 668 -0.32 28.08 -13.05
N ALA A 669 -1.42 27.69 -12.43
CA ALA A 669 -2.77 28.14 -12.79
C ALA A 669 -3.47 28.73 -11.56
N ILE A 670 -4.31 29.74 -11.79
CA ILE A 670 -5.08 30.43 -10.75
C ILE A 670 -6.41 29.70 -10.59
N ILE A 671 -6.81 29.40 -9.36
CA ILE A 671 -8.10 28.80 -9.02
C ILE A 671 -8.95 29.84 -8.30
N THR A 672 -10.20 30.02 -8.75
CA THR A 672 -11.07 31.11 -8.26
C THR A 672 -12.29 30.60 -7.49
N SER A 673 -13.03 31.54 -6.90
CA SER A 673 -14.28 31.29 -6.16
C SER A 673 -15.46 30.87 -7.05
N LEU A 674 -15.37 31.13 -8.36
CA LEU A 674 -16.39 30.70 -9.33
C LEU A 674 -16.20 29.26 -9.79
N GLY A 675 -15.17 28.57 -9.30
CA GLY A 675 -14.82 27.20 -9.72
C GLY A 675 -14.06 27.16 -11.05
N GLU A 676 -13.71 28.31 -11.62
CA GLU A 676 -12.87 28.38 -12.80
C GLU A 676 -11.39 28.20 -12.41
N MET A 677 -10.64 27.60 -13.33
CA MET A 677 -9.19 27.47 -13.28
C MET A 677 -8.65 28.07 -14.57
N SER A 678 -7.63 28.93 -14.46
CA SER A 678 -6.96 29.47 -15.64
C SER A 678 -6.28 28.36 -16.46
N LEU A 679 -5.79 28.69 -17.65
CA LEU A 679 -4.75 27.91 -18.28
C LEU A 679 -3.52 27.83 -17.34
N VAL A 680 -2.75 26.75 -17.46
CA VAL A 680 -1.46 26.65 -16.77
C VAL A 680 -0.46 27.50 -17.54
N TYR A 681 0.03 28.56 -16.90
CA TYR A 681 1.17 29.35 -17.34
C TYR A 681 2.46 28.60 -17.00
N GLY A 682 3.52 28.79 -17.77
CA GLY A 682 4.73 27.97 -17.69
C GLY A 682 4.58 26.59 -18.35
N ASN A 683 5.24 25.58 -17.79
CA ASN A 683 5.22 24.20 -18.26
C ASN A 683 4.04 23.40 -17.63
N PRO A 684 2.99 23.04 -18.40
CA PRO A 684 1.84 22.29 -17.88
C PRO A 684 2.14 20.83 -17.51
N GLN A 685 3.29 20.29 -17.93
CA GLN A 685 3.76 18.93 -17.60
C GLN A 685 5.03 18.96 -16.75
N GLY A 686 5.38 20.11 -16.18
CA GLY A 686 6.53 20.26 -15.29
C GLY A 686 6.30 19.55 -13.95
N GLY A 687 7.37 18.94 -13.43
CA GLY A 687 7.48 18.44 -12.06
C GLY A 687 6.29 17.65 -11.50
N HIS A 688 6.14 17.71 -10.17
CA HIS A 688 5.00 17.18 -9.45
C HIS A 688 3.83 18.17 -9.44
N MET A 689 2.60 17.66 -9.33
CA MET A 689 1.36 18.44 -9.39
C MET A 689 0.75 18.59 -8.01
N THR A 690 0.51 19.83 -7.58
CA THR A 690 -0.13 20.13 -6.29
C THR A 690 -1.23 21.17 -6.45
N ASN A 691 -2.44 20.85 -5.98
CA ASN A 691 -3.53 21.82 -5.83
C ASN A 691 -3.46 22.44 -4.43
N LEU A 692 -2.89 23.65 -4.33
CA LEU A 692 -2.79 24.41 -3.10
C LEU A 692 -4.07 25.23 -2.91
N LEU A 693 -5.01 24.71 -2.11
CA LEU A 693 -6.33 25.29 -1.89
C LEU A 693 -6.52 25.77 -0.45
N CYS A 694 -7.13 26.94 -0.28
CA CYS A 694 -7.51 27.50 1.02
C CYS A 694 -8.42 26.51 1.80
N PRO A 695 -8.17 26.27 3.10
CA PRO A 695 -9.02 25.40 3.91
C PRO A 695 -10.42 26.01 4.11
N THR A 696 -11.41 25.13 4.28
CA THR A 696 -12.80 25.48 4.59
C THR A 696 -12.85 26.28 5.89
N GLY A 697 -13.56 27.42 5.87
CA GLY A 697 -13.64 28.36 6.99
C GLY A 697 -12.54 29.41 7.02
N TYR A 698 -11.72 29.52 5.97
CA TYR A 698 -10.70 30.55 5.78
C TYR A 698 -10.78 31.15 4.37
N THR A 699 -10.17 32.32 4.19
CA THR A 699 -10.04 33.01 2.91
C THR A 699 -8.59 33.37 2.61
N VAL A 700 -8.23 33.40 1.32
CA VAL A 700 -6.92 33.89 0.86
C VAL A 700 -6.89 35.41 0.98
N CYS A 701 -5.90 35.91 1.74
CA CYS A 701 -5.58 37.33 1.92
C CYS A 701 -4.16 37.67 1.48
N GLY A 702 -3.45 36.73 0.86
CA GLY A 702 -2.12 36.95 0.31
C GLY A 702 -1.45 35.68 -0.18
N VAL A 703 -0.22 35.84 -0.67
CA VAL A 703 0.70 34.76 -1.01
C VAL A 703 2.05 34.98 -0.33
N SER A 704 2.69 33.90 0.06
CA SER A 704 4.08 33.88 0.51
C SER A 704 4.89 33.03 -0.45
N GLY A 705 6.21 33.18 -0.47
CA GLY A 705 7.04 32.38 -1.35
C GLY A 705 8.52 32.72 -1.23
N SER A 706 9.27 32.20 -2.18
CA SER A 706 10.68 32.54 -2.35
C SER A 706 11.01 32.60 -3.84
N SER A 707 11.94 33.48 -4.19
CA SER A 707 12.36 33.65 -5.57
C SER A 707 13.84 34.00 -5.65
N SER A 708 14.49 33.47 -6.68
CA SER A 708 15.83 33.83 -7.13
C SER A 708 15.71 34.47 -8.53
N SER A 709 16.30 33.85 -9.56
CA SER A 709 16.05 34.19 -10.98
C SER A 709 14.69 33.65 -11.48
N GLN A 710 14.08 32.76 -10.71
CA GLN A 710 12.80 32.10 -10.97
C GLN A 710 12.03 31.95 -9.65
N LEU A 711 10.73 31.66 -9.71
CA LEU A 711 9.93 31.44 -8.52
C LEU A 711 10.23 30.05 -7.97
N ASP A 712 10.82 29.97 -6.77
CA ASP A 712 11.32 28.71 -6.19
C ASP A 712 10.27 28.03 -5.32
N SER A 713 9.40 28.80 -4.66
CA SER A 713 8.28 28.26 -3.89
C SER A 713 7.09 29.21 -3.77
N LEU A 714 5.88 28.68 -3.61
CA LEU A 714 4.63 29.44 -3.42
C LEU A 714 3.75 28.84 -2.30
N GLY A 715 3.28 29.70 -1.39
CA GLY A 715 2.37 29.41 -0.29
C GLY A 715 1.20 30.40 -0.25
N LEU A 716 0.15 30.07 0.50
CA LEU A 716 -1.00 30.94 0.73
C LEU A 716 -0.88 31.64 2.09
N ILE A 717 -1.28 32.91 2.14
CA ILE A 717 -1.56 33.61 3.40
C ILE A 717 -3.07 33.61 3.61
N ILE A 718 -3.53 32.97 4.68
CA ILE A 718 -4.96 32.75 4.97
C ILE A 718 -5.41 33.51 6.22
N VAL A 719 -6.65 33.99 6.20
CA VAL A 719 -7.31 34.62 7.36
C VAL A 719 -8.71 34.01 7.53
N ARG A 720 -9.15 33.91 8.78
CA ARG A 720 -10.48 33.39 9.14
C ARG A 720 -11.57 34.44 8.96
#